data_AF-A0A0W0WZU9-F1
#
_entry.id   AF-A0A0W0WZU9-F1
#
_cell.length_a   1.000
_cell.length_b   1.000
_cell.length_c   1.000
_cell.angle_alpha   90.00
_cell.angle_beta   90.00
_cell.angle_gamma   90.00
#
_symmetry.space_group_name_H-M   'P 1'
#
loop_
_entity.id
_entity.type
_entity.pdbx_description
1 polymer ?
#
loop_
_entity_poly.entity_id
_entity_poly.type
_entity_poly.pdbx_seq_one_letter_code
_entity_poly.pdbx_strand_id
1 'polypeptide(L)'
;MSVFTEALNRLKADMEAIAGETFSYETAKLGRDDAKQVFADLRLLPESLHSEATDFVSPAKSDYSDNVLQAIWNIADLTTKIAEGRSSLPSQLMAFRKSFGYLDKKTWVPKIIDDKTYQAGLAMQRFLVVGVNDPEAREKGLTNLLQGLQKELEKRLMIYEAHTPEAIAKATTYQKEEVQFREQARQQTAAWHVQYDQFQQLIGEESIQDLLRPGKELLESGSNDVSAIDAMIADRRRVLAQLKEQITLFRQFNTVWKKELDRHFPNIISHYHRLLANPETATIHEIITAWQNLFNTGIDVTQNTIKSELDTLHDEGIAACTNETRITELFETQIAKLTEARELAVYKQQLRAAITMEDIAVPDFITGEGETLAYTVRPASATDDLTRLTENSEAYVALIAALRQYSARLTDQQRALEHRDDQLNLDLPPPPPHAEKEAFKLALEKTHVDLLAKITTIRTQRDHVQRLITTALREHQTIEEARSKHTREGREQLLHATKEKEEETFKIAKASAIKLAEKKAALASMTEPEGIEEALDQLRHHEAARREALRIADETLARFAQAIENRSSLYIPAKDVPQEELKRYLECSETIGQFIDELYEHERQAGAWYGLNTTYALDLINHHTSIFESDFDSDMEFLMEYIQAKRTQIAAELTVDITQASSVAPVSQSPSEVTLYKLQQRYQEIIEPRKARERQAQELHHLEIQTHLHDFAHAHAKFEHRMLKLELKLRDAQAREGEVRLLLDGLEGLSANEALAAIRRHETAISRMQNLLTTSTFADRSCEEQVRQITRKLAAHDSAWTSLNERILNVETLTPEQTEQKETLDAQLQQLKERNGQLSQQYNALNRLLTEVIRKKEALQLQRLAEMAASMQDLATQADNLALLATPEKQRLQEAIHKQLQTLAVVDASLLTDVSGSKKPAIAEQLEAIERLKPRLSSAEKTLQQATGVSGVYDDEDLETVRRVRHDRLTALKTKFFGSRDDQLSGIFGDYLKERAHTFSWRDFFSSAAALFLRCFSYQTEAEKRQNYLEQLNSAVAEYQQNPARYNALQTVIGEGLQRFKPRANEDHPDYQKSLHAKLSAFKQELAETLTVRPTQLEAPRSTLF
;
A
#
# COMPACT_ATOMS: atom_id res chain seq x y z
N MET A 1 69.58 18.74 -17.37
CA MET A 1 70.89 18.61 -16.67
C MET A 1 70.67 17.69 -15.49
N SER A 2 71.56 16.72 -15.25
CA SER A 2 71.43 15.87 -14.06
C SER A 2 71.66 16.68 -12.78
N VAL A 3 71.06 16.25 -11.67
CA VAL A 3 71.23 16.84 -10.33
C VAL A 3 72.72 16.91 -9.97
N PHE A 4 73.51 15.92 -10.42
CA PHE A 4 74.97 15.91 -10.30
C PHE A 4 75.67 17.05 -11.05
N THR A 5 75.27 17.32 -12.29
CA THR A 5 75.83 18.41 -13.11
C THR A 5 75.51 19.78 -12.51
N GLU A 6 74.29 19.94 -11.96
CA GLU A 6 73.89 21.16 -11.25
C GLU A 6 74.71 21.36 -9.97
N ALA A 7 74.94 20.30 -9.19
CA ALA A 7 75.78 20.34 -8.00
C ALA A 7 77.24 20.71 -8.31
N LEU A 8 77.81 20.24 -9.44
CA LEU A 8 79.14 20.64 -9.92
C LEU A 8 79.21 22.11 -10.32
N ASN A 9 78.20 22.62 -11.02
CA ASN A 9 78.11 24.03 -11.38
C ASN A 9 77.98 24.91 -10.12
N ARG A 10 77.23 24.44 -9.12
CA ARG A 10 77.15 25.11 -7.81
C ARG A 10 78.50 25.11 -7.10
N LEU A 11 79.23 23.99 -7.13
CA LEU A 11 80.57 23.91 -6.54
C LEU A 11 81.54 24.91 -7.17
N LYS A 12 81.51 25.09 -8.51
CA LYS A 12 82.31 26.10 -9.20
C LYS A 12 81.98 27.53 -8.73
N ALA A 13 80.69 27.86 -8.69
CA ALA A 13 80.22 29.16 -8.24
C ALA A 13 80.61 29.42 -6.78
N ASP A 14 80.52 28.41 -5.92
CA ASP A 14 80.97 28.50 -4.53
C ASP A 14 82.50 28.77 -4.45
N MET A 15 83.33 28.13 -5.29
CA MET A 15 84.78 28.43 -5.32
C MET A 15 85.08 29.87 -5.75
N GLU A 16 84.42 30.37 -6.81
CA GLU A 16 84.56 31.75 -7.29
C GLU A 16 84.12 32.76 -6.23
N ALA A 17 83.00 32.48 -5.53
CA ALA A 17 82.51 33.31 -4.44
C ALA A 17 83.49 33.38 -3.26
N ILE A 18 84.12 32.25 -2.89
CA ILE A 18 85.13 32.18 -1.84
C ILE A 18 86.43 32.89 -2.25
N ALA A 19 86.81 32.79 -3.53
CA ALA A 19 88.00 33.46 -4.04
C ALA A 19 87.83 34.97 -4.15
N GLY A 20 86.59 35.44 -4.41
CA GLY A 20 86.30 36.84 -4.74
C GLY A 20 86.67 37.21 -6.18
N GLU A 21 86.99 36.21 -7.02
CA GLU A 21 87.38 36.37 -8.41
C GLU A 21 86.87 35.21 -9.27
N THR A 22 86.77 35.44 -10.58
CA THR A 22 86.38 34.38 -11.54
C THR A 22 87.60 33.54 -11.91
N PHE A 23 87.46 32.22 -11.83
CA PHE A 23 88.54 31.32 -12.24
C PHE A 23 88.54 31.09 -13.76
N SER A 24 89.74 30.92 -14.30
CA SER A 24 89.94 30.32 -15.62
C SER A 24 90.71 29.01 -15.45
N TYR A 25 90.57 28.09 -16.41
CA TYR A 25 91.21 26.80 -16.31
C TYR A 25 92.74 26.94 -16.39
N GLU A 26 93.42 26.76 -15.26
CA GLU A 26 94.87 26.92 -15.15
C GLU A 26 95.46 25.83 -14.25
N THR A 27 96.46 25.09 -14.75
CA THR A 27 97.19 24.10 -13.95
C THR A 27 98.66 24.45 -13.75
N ALA A 28 99.16 25.55 -14.33
CA ALA A 28 100.56 25.96 -14.22
C ALA A 28 100.96 26.22 -12.76
N LYS A 29 100.07 26.86 -12.00
CA LYS A 29 100.23 27.23 -10.59
C LYS A 29 100.13 26.05 -9.60
N LEU A 30 99.63 24.89 -10.03
CA LEU A 30 99.47 23.71 -9.17
C LEU A 30 100.79 22.94 -8.97
N GLY A 31 101.73 23.55 -8.25
CA GLY A 31 103.03 22.98 -7.88
C GLY A 31 102.92 21.89 -6.81
N ARG A 32 103.52 20.71 -7.02
CA ARG A 32 103.42 19.60 -6.05
C ARG A 32 104.16 19.85 -4.73
N ASP A 33 105.02 20.86 -4.67
CA ASP A 33 105.86 21.10 -3.51
C ASP A 33 105.12 21.92 -2.44
N ASP A 34 104.22 22.83 -2.84
CA ASP A 34 103.39 23.60 -1.92
C ASP A 34 102.40 22.71 -1.16
N ALA A 35 101.74 21.78 -1.85
CA ALA A 35 100.81 20.83 -1.23
C ALA A 35 101.47 19.86 -0.23
N LYS A 36 102.78 19.67 -0.30
CA LYS A 36 103.56 18.83 0.62
C LYS A 36 104.08 19.58 1.83
N GLN A 37 103.97 20.91 1.87
CA GLN A 37 104.40 21.70 3.02
C GLN A 37 103.66 21.26 4.29
N VAL A 38 104.35 21.36 5.42
CA VAL A 38 103.78 21.11 6.74
C VAL A 38 103.19 22.43 7.23
N PHE A 39 101.87 22.55 7.17
CA PHE A 39 101.14 23.75 7.59
C PHE A 39 100.82 23.75 9.08
N ALA A 40 101.17 24.81 9.80
CA ALA A 40 100.80 24.94 11.19
C ALA A 40 100.52 26.41 11.55
N ASP A 41 99.58 26.65 12.45
CA ASP A 41 99.20 27.99 12.89
C ASP A 41 99.71 28.24 14.31
N LEU A 42 100.62 29.21 14.45
CA LEU A 42 101.23 29.58 15.73
C LEU A 42 100.20 30.03 16.77
N ARG A 43 99.04 30.52 16.35
CA ARG A 43 97.95 30.91 17.26
C ARG A 43 97.39 29.74 18.05
N LEU A 44 97.59 28.52 17.57
CA LEU A 44 97.11 27.28 18.20
C LEU A 44 98.14 26.65 19.12
N LEU A 45 99.37 27.18 19.16
CA LEU A 45 100.46 26.74 20.01
C LEU A 45 100.64 27.73 21.18
N PRO A 46 100.83 27.27 22.43
CA PRO A 46 101.11 28.17 23.56
C PRO A 46 102.34 29.04 23.29
N GLU A 47 102.27 30.33 23.67
CA GLU A 47 103.35 31.31 23.44
C GLU A 47 104.71 30.86 23.98
N SER A 48 104.70 30.12 25.11
CA SER A 48 105.90 29.56 25.73
C SER A 48 106.66 28.55 24.85
N LEU A 49 106.02 28.00 23.82
CA LEU A 49 106.60 26.99 22.93
C LEU A 49 106.93 27.55 21.54
N HIS A 50 106.69 28.83 21.29
CA HIS A 50 106.90 29.43 19.96
C HIS A 50 108.36 29.39 19.50
N SER A 51 109.32 29.53 20.42
CA SER A 51 110.76 29.50 20.09
C SER A 51 111.27 28.14 19.64
N GLU A 52 110.56 27.07 20.00
CA GLU A 52 110.90 25.68 19.71
C GLU A 52 110.22 25.18 18.42
N ALA A 53 109.27 25.94 17.87
CA ALA A 53 108.54 25.57 16.66
C ALA A 53 109.37 25.86 15.40
N THR A 54 110.04 24.84 14.86
CA THR A 54 110.76 24.90 13.57
C THR A 54 110.03 24.09 12.48
N ASP A 55 110.45 24.22 11.22
CA ASP A 55 110.08 23.32 10.11
C ASP A 55 108.58 23.30 9.72
N PHE A 56 107.90 24.45 9.79
CA PHE A 56 106.51 24.60 9.33
C PHE A 56 106.32 25.86 8.47
N VAL A 57 105.22 25.88 7.71
CA VAL A 57 104.75 27.04 6.95
C VAL A 57 103.46 27.55 7.56
N SER A 58 103.41 28.85 7.85
CA SER A 58 102.17 29.50 8.29
C SER A 58 101.21 29.60 7.09
N PRO A 59 99.92 29.26 7.24
CA PRO A 59 98.94 29.33 6.15
C PRO A 59 98.93 30.68 5.42
N ALA A 60 99.06 31.79 6.16
CA ALA A 60 99.07 33.15 5.61
C ALA A 60 100.29 33.50 4.74
N LYS A 61 101.33 32.65 4.71
CA LYS A 61 102.57 32.86 3.93
C LYS A 61 102.67 31.95 2.70
N SER A 62 101.60 31.22 2.36
CA SER A 62 101.58 30.24 1.27
C SER A 62 100.43 30.52 0.33
N ASP A 63 100.66 30.34 -0.98
CA ASP A 63 99.62 30.43 -2.01
C ASP A 63 98.75 29.15 -2.07
N TYR A 64 98.91 28.23 -1.11
CA TYR A 64 98.23 26.94 -1.08
C TYR A 64 96.71 27.07 -1.16
N SER A 65 96.10 27.95 -0.37
CA SER A 65 94.64 28.09 -0.29
C SER A 65 94.02 28.54 -1.61
N ASP A 66 94.67 29.46 -2.32
CA ASP A 66 94.22 29.93 -3.65
C ASP A 66 94.36 28.83 -4.69
N ASN A 67 95.47 28.09 -4.64
CA ASN A 67 95.70 26.97 -5.53
C ASN A 67 94.77 25.77 -5.24
N VAL A 68 94.32 25.58 -4.00
CA VAL A 68 93.28 24.58 -3.64
C VAL A 68 91.95 24.95 -4.29
N LEU A 69 91.52 26.21 -4.20
CA LEU A 69 90.31 26.68 -4.86
C LEU A 69 90.39 26.48 -6.38
N GLN A 70 91.52 26.87 -6.99
CA GLN A 70 91.79 26.65 -8.42
C GLN A 70 91.75 25.15 -8.77
N ALA A 71 92.29 24.27 -7.94
CA ALA A 71 92.28 22.82 -8.16
C ALA A 71 90.87 22.23 -8.05
N ILE A 72 90.07 22.61 -7.04
CA ILE A 72 88.66 22.17 -6.90
C ILE A 72 87.83 22.69 -8.07
N TRP A 73 88.00 23.96 -8.45
CA TRP A 73 87.32 24.55 -9.59
C TRP A 73 87.70 23.84 -10.90
N ASN A 74 88.98 23.55 -11.13
CA ASN A 74 89.44 22.79 -12.30
C ASN A 74 88.81 21.39 -12.35
N ILE A 75 88.70 20.71 -11.20
CA ILE A 75 88.06 19.40 -11.09
C ILE A 75 86.58 19.50 -11.44
N ALA A 76 85.87 20.48 -10.87
CA ALA A 76 84.45 20.67 -11.12
C ALA A 76 84.19 21.03 -12.60
N ASP A 77 84.95 21.96 -13.16
CA ASP A 77 84.85 22.39 -14.57
C ASP A 77 85.14 21.26 -15.55
N LEU A 78 86.20 20.48 -15.33
CA LEU A 78 86.50 19.32 -16.17
C LEU A 78 85.42 18.23 -16.07
N THR A 79 84.96 17.94 -14.86
CA THR A 79 83.90 16.94 -14.64
C THR A 79 82.60 17.37 -15.33
N THR A 80 82.21 18.65 -15.22
CA THR A 80 81.06 19.20 -15.95
C THR A 80 81.24 19.08 -17.46
N LYS A 81 82.40 19.47 -18.01
CA LYS A 81 82.67 19.36 -19.47
C LYS A 81 82.66 17.92 -19.98
N ILE A 82 83.05 16.95 -19.15
CA ILE A 82 82.98 15.52 -19.49
C ILE A 82 81.53 15.03 -19.43
N ALA A 83 80.79 15.37 -18.37
CA ALA A 83 79.38 15.01 -18.20
C ALA A 83 78.49 15.58 -19.32
N GLU A 84 78.80 16.79 -19.80
CA GLU A 84 78.10 17.44 -20.92
C GLU A 84 78.58 16.94 -22.31
N GLY A 85 79.52 16.00 -22.38
CA GLY A 85 80.08 15.49 -23.64
C GLY A 85 80.94 16.50 -24.42
N ARG A 86 81.29 17.65 -23.83
CA ARG A 86 82.08 18.72 -24.45
C ARG A 86 83.59 18.44 -24.47
N SER A 87 84.05 17.44 -23.73
CA SER A 87 85.46 16.99 -23.72
C SER A 87 85.57 15.50 -23.40
N SER A 88 86.66 14.85 -23.80
CA SER A 88 86.93 13.46 -23.47
C SER A 88 88.00 13.33 -22.37
N LEU A 89 87.77 12.42 -21.42
CA LEU A 89 88.71 12.15 -20.32
C LEU A 89 90.17 11.92 -20.76
N PRO A 90 90.48 11.18 -21.85
CA PRO A 90 91.87 10.96 -22.28
C PRO A 90 92.62 12.26 -22.60
N SER A 91 91.93 13.25 -23.19
CA SER A 91 92.52 14.55 -23.56
C SER A 91 92.84 15.44 -22.35
N GLN A 92 92.14 15.26 -21.23
CA GLN A 92 92.25 16.09 -20.02
C GLN A 92 92.88 15.33 -18.83
N LEU A 93 93.22 14.04 -19.00
CA LEU A 93 93.63 13.16 -17.92
C LEU A 93 94.84 13.68 -17.12
N MET A 94 95.83 14.27 -17.80
CA MET A 94 97.03 14.80 -17.13
C MET A 94 96.72 15.98 -16.22
N ALA A 95 95.83 16.86 -16.66
CA ALA A 95 95.45 18.06 -15.92
C ALA A 95 94.44 17.74 -14.80
N PHE A 96 93.54 16.78 -15.04
CA PHE A 96 92.70 16.18 -14.00
C PHE A 96 93.55 15.53 -12.90
N ARG A 97 94.52 14.69 -13.27
CA ARG A 97 95.48 14.10 -12.31
C ARG A 97 96.34 15.14 -11.58
N LYS A 98 96.68 16.25 -12.24
CA LYS A 98 97.44 17.33 -11.61
C LYS A 98 96.60 18.07 -10.57
N SER A 99 95.33 18.32 -10.85
CA SER A 99 94.40 18.98 -9.92
C SER A 99 94.05 18.11 -8.71
N PHE A 100 93.68 16.84 -8.92
CA PHE A 100 93.46 15.88 -7.83
C PHE A 100 94.73 15.62 -7.01
N GLY A 101 95.87 15.54 -7.67
CA GLY A 101 97.17 15.34 -7.02
C GLY A 101 97.64 16.55 -6.20
N TYR A 102 97.07 17.74 -6.42
CA TYR A 102 97.38 18.95 -5.64
C TYR A 102 96.62 18.99 -4.30
N LEU A 103 95.39 18.49 -4.24
CA LEU A 103 94.59 18.48 -3.00
C LEU A 103 95.26 17.62 -1.91
N ASP A 104 95.40 16.33 -2.19
CA ASP A 104 96.19 15.36 -1.42
C ASP A 104 96.34 14.11 -2.29
N LYS A 105 97.56 13.62 -2.50
CA LYS A 105 97.81 12.50 -3.43
C LYS A 105 97.11 11.20 -3.02
N LYS A 106 96.91 10.96 -1.72
CA LYS A 106 96.33 9.73 -1.18
C LYS A 106 94.82 9.82 -1.03
N THR A 107 94.32 10.96 -0.54
CA THR A 107 92.90 11.08 -0.18
C THR A 107 92.08 11.93 -1.14
N TRP A 108 92.72 12.73 -2.00
CA TRP A 108 92.07 13.66 -2.93
C TRP A 108 91.20 14.73 -2.26
N VAL A 109 91.37 14.93 -0.95
CA VAL A 109 90.73 15.98 -0.16
C VAL A 109 91.79 17.03 0.19
N PRO A 110 91.52 18.34 0.11
CA PRO A 110 92.49 19.36 0.48
C PRO A 110 92.81 19.32 1.98
N LYS A 111 93.97 19.86 2.37
CA LYS A 111 94.22 20.22 3.76
C LYS A 111 93.38 21.45 4.10
N ILE A 112 92.75 21.45 5.27
CA ILE A 112 91.94 22.58 5.75
C ILE A 112 92.81 23.34 6.75
N ILE A 113 93.48 24.39 6.28
CA ILE A 113 94.55 25.08 7.02
C ILE A 113 94.17 26.50 7.45
N ASP A 114 93.09 27.04 6.88
CA ASP A 114 92.59 28.40 7.12
C ASP A 114 91.08 28.48 6.78
N ASP A 115 90.49 29.65 6.99
CA ASP A 115 89.05 29.85 6.71
C ASP A 115 88.72 29.66 5.22
N LYS A 116 89.63 30.05 4.33
CA LYS A 116 89.43 29.94 2.89
C LYS A 116 89.30 28.48 2.43
N THR A 117 90.23 27.63 2.86
CA THR A 117 90.18 26.18 2.61
C THR A 117 89.04 25.50 3.37
N TYR A 118 88.63 26.01 4.54
CA TYR A 118 87.47 25.55 5.28
C TYR A 118 86.15 25.81 4.54
N GLN A 119 85.91 27.03 4.06
CA GLN A 119 84.74 27.33 3.23
C GLN A 119 84.73 26.48 1.95
N ALA A 120 85.91 26.25 1.35
CA ALA A 120 86.04 25.38 0.19
C ALA A 120 85.63 23.93 0.53
N GLY A 121 86.06 23.44 1.69
CA GLY A 121 85.66 22.14 2.21
C GLY A 121 84.16 22.04 2.48
N LEU A 122 83.51 23.06 3.05
CA LEU A 122 82.04 23.08 3.24
C LEU A 122 81.29 23.03 1.91
N ALA A 123 81.78 23.73 0.89
CA ALA A 123 81.21 23.67 -0.45
C ALA A 123 81.37 22.27 -1.07
N MET A 124 82.55 21.65 -0.93
CA MET A 124 82.77 20.26 -1.33
C MET A 124 81.85 19.29 -0.58
N GLN A 125 81.62 19.49 0.71
CA GLN A 125 80.73 18.65 1.52
C GLN A 125 79.30 18.71 1.00
N ARG A 126 78.77 19.91 0.73
CA ARG A 126 77.43 20.09 0.11
C ARG A 126 77.34 19.34 -1.23
N PHE A 127 78.38 19.46 -2.06
CA PHE A 127 78.45 18.72 -3.32
C PHE A 127 78.44 17.20 -3.08
N LEU A 128 79.24 16.68 -2.15
CA LEU A 128 79.34 15.25 -1.88
C LEU A 128 78.04 14.67 -1.29
N VAL A 129 77.30 15.39 -0.45
CA VAL A 129 75.98 14.97 0.06
C VAL A 129 74.99 14.73 -1.09
N VAL A 130 75.01 15.59 -2.11
CA VAL A 130 74.20 15.40 -3.32
C VAL A 130 74.77 14.28 -4.18
N GLY A 131 76.07 14.30 -4.45
CA GLY A 131 76.74 13.37 -5.37
C GLY A 131 76.77 11.91 -4.89
N VAL A 132 76.81 11.65 -3.58
CA VAL A 132 76.76 10.29 -3.02
C VAL A 132 75.37 9.65 -3.20
N ASN A 133 74.31 10.46 -3.13
CA ASN A 133 72.93 10.01 -3.26
C ASN A 133 72.42 10.03 -4.70
N ASP A 134 73.20 10.54 -5.65
CA ASP A 134 72.82 10.66 -7.04
C ASP A 134 72.78 9.29 -7.75
N PRO A 135 71.67 8.94 -8.43
CA PRO A 135 71.53 7.68 -9.15
C PRO A 135 72.59 7.47 -10.24
N GLU A 136 73.00 8.53 -10.95
CA GLU A 136 73.98 8.47 -12.03
C GLU A 136 75.39 8.14 -11.50
N ALA A 137 75.75 8.68 -10.33
CA ALA A 137 76.97 8.31 -9.62
C ALA A 137 76.98 6.85 -9.15
N ARG A 138 75.82 6.31 -8.74
CA ARG A 138 75.65 4.89 -8.37
C ARG A 138 75.81 3.96 -9.57
N GLU A 139 75.19 4.30 -10.69
CA GLU A 139 75.27 3.54 -11.94
C GLU A 139 76.71 3.47 -12.48
N LYS A 140 77.49 4.55 -12.33
CA LYS A 140 78.90 4.64 -12.77
C LYS A 140 79.91 4.08 -11.76
N GLY A 141 79.46 3.50 -10.64
CA GLY A 141 80.31 2.90 -9.61
C GLY A 141 81.16 3.91 -8.82
N LEU A 142 80.77 5.19 -8.79
CA LEU A 142 81.53 6.27 -8.14
C LEU A 142 81.17 6.44 -6.66
N THR A 143 80.06 5.87 -6.18
CA THR A 143 79.55 6.07 -4.81
C THR A 143 80.58 5.77 -3.73
N ASN A 144 81.33 4.65 -3.82
CA ASN A 144 82.34 4.28 -2.82
C ASN A 144 83.49 5.29 -2.76
N LEU A 145 83.89 5.83 -3.93
CA LEU A 145 84.91 6.87 -4.00
C LEU A 145 84.40 8.16 -3.36
N LEU A 146 83.19 8.63 -3.74
CA LEU A 146 82.60 9.85 -3.20
C LEU A 146 82.35 9.76 -1.70
N GLN A 147 81.91 8.61 -1.18
CA GLN A 147 81.79 8.35 0.26
C GLN A 147 83.15 8.37 0.97
N GLY A 148 84.19 7.82 0.34
CA GLY A 148 85.56 7.91 0.84
C GLY A 148 86.07 9.36 0.94
N LEU A 149 85.81 10.17 -0.09
CA LEU A 149 86.11 11.60 -0.08
C LEU A 149 85.32 12.34 1.00
N GLN A 150 84.02 12.03 1.12
CA GLN A 150 83.13 12.65 2.11
C GLN A 150 83.63 12.38 3.53
N LYS A 151 83.91 11.11 3.86
CA LYS A 151 84.39 10.72 5.19
C LYS A 151 85.72 11.39 5.55
N GLU A 152 86.66 11.47 4.61
CA GLU A 152 87.92 12.16 4.86
C GLU A 152 87.74 13.68 4.97
N LEU A 153 86.89 14.28 4.14
CA LEU A 153 86.59 15.71 4.18
C LEU A 153 85.91 16.10 5.50
N GLU A 154 84.89 15.34 5.93
CA GLU A 154 84.23 15.52 7.22
C GLU A 154 85.23 15.44 8.36
N LYS A 155 86.15 14.46 8.32
CA LYS A 155 87.23 14.36 9.31
C LYS A 155 88.11 15.62 9.34
N ARG A 156 88.49 16.18 8.18
CA ARG A 156 89.37 17.37 8.11
C ARG A 156 88.66 18.66 8.51
N LEU A 157 87.40 18.84 8.11
CA LEU A 157 86.54 19.94 8.57
C LEU A 157 86.39 19.90 10.09
N MET A 158 86.09 18.71 10.62
CA MET A 158 85.96 18.44 12.04
C MET A 158 87.25 18.76 12.82
N ILE A 159 88.42 18.41 12.27
CA ILE A 159 89.71 18.80 12.86
C ILE A 159 89.83 20.31 12.91
N TYR A 160 89.53 21.02 11.84
CA TYR A 160 89.66 22.48 11.83
C TYR A 160 88.74 23.17 12.85
N GLU A 161 87.47 22.76 12.92
CA GLU A 161 86.52 23.27 13.91
C GLU A 161 86.94 23.00 15.35
N ALA A 162 87.51 21.82 15.61
CA ALA A 162 87.98 21.42 16.93
C ALA A 162 89.25 22.16 17.39
N HIS A 163 89.99 22.79 16.47
CA HIS A 163 91.28 23.42 16.74
C HIS A 163 91.28 24.91 16.41
N THR A 164 90.25 25.63 16.86
CA THR A 164 90.28 27.10 17.01
C THR A 164 90.84 27.48 18.38
N PRO A 165 91.36 28.71 18.60
CA PRO A 165 91.86 29.10 19.92
C PRO A 165 90.83 28.90 21.05
N GLU A 166 89.56 29.21 20.79
CA GLU A 166 88.46 29.01 21.74
C GLU A 166 88.15 27.53 21.98
N ALA A 167 88.09 26.72 20.92
CA ALA A 167 87.82 25.28 21.02
C ALA A 167 88.95 24.54 21.74
N ILE A 168 90.22 24.91 21.49
CA ILE A 168 91.37 24.36 22.20
C ILE A 168 91.32 24.74 23.67
N ALA A 169 91.05 26.01 23.99
CA ALA A 169 90.92 26.46 25.38
C ALA A 169 89.81 25.69 26.11
N LYS A 170 88.65 25.53 25.47
CA LYS A 170 87.51 24.77 25.99
C LYS A 170 87.85 23.28 26.18
N ALA A 171 88.42 22.62 25.17
CA ALA A 171 88.77 21.20 25.23
C ALA A 171 89.90 20.92 26.24
N THR A 172 90.85 21.84 26.38
CA THR A 172 91.93 21.76 27.37
C THR A 172 91.38 21.95 28.78
N THR A 173 90.47 22.91 28.99
CA THR A 173 89.79 23.10 30.29
C THR A 173 88.97 21.87 30.65
N TYR A 174 88.20 21.34 29.68
CA TYR A 174 87.46 20.09 29.84
C TYR A 174 88.35 18.92 30.26
N GLN A 175 89.52 18.77 29.65
CA GLN A 175 90.47 17.72 30.00
C GLN A 175 91.11 17.92 31.38
N LYS A 176 91.43 19.16 31.78
CA LYS A 176 91.96 19.46 33.11
C LYS A 176 90.94 19.18 34.22
N GLU A 177 89.67 19.41 33.93
CA GLU A 177 88.56 19.30 34.88
C GLU A 177 87.65 18.10 34.58
N GLU A 178 88.17 17.06 33.92
CA GLU A 178 87.36 15.96 33.38
C GLU A 178 86.46 15.29 34.42
N VAL A 179 86.94 15.17 35.67
CA VAL A 179 86.17 14.60 36.78
C VAL A 179 84.94 15.47 37.12
N GLN A 180 85.08 16.80 37.09
CA GLN A 180 83.96 17.72 37.34
C GLN A 180 82.96 17.68 36.20
N PHE A 181 83.42 17.66 34.95
CA PHE A 181 82.54 17.54 33.78
C PHE A 181 81.81 16.19 33.71
N ARG A 182 82.43 15.09 34.15
CA ARG A 182 81.76 13.79 34.31
C ARG A 182 80.62 13.85 35.32
N GLU A 183 80.82 14.54 36.44
CA GLU A 183 79.76 14.73 37.43
C GLU A 183 78.65 15.66 36.92
N GLN A 184 79.00 16.73 36.23
CA GLN A 184 78.04 17.61 35.57
C GLN A 184 77.22 16.84 34.51
N ALA A 185 77.85 15.97 33.72
CA ALA A 185 77.16 15.12 32.75
C ALA A 185 76.12 14.21 33.43
N ARG A 186 76.47 13.56 34.55
CA ARG A 186 75.50 12.77 35.34
C ARG A 186 74.33 13.59 35.83
N GLN A 187 74.58 14.82 36.30
CA GLN A 187 73.51 15.73 36.72
C GLN A 187 72.62 16.12 35.54
N GLN A 188 73.19 16.38 34.37
CA GLN A 188 72.43 16.70 33.16
C GLN A 188 71.60 15.51 32.67
N THR A 189 72.17 14.30 32.65
CA THR A 189 71.45 13.06 32.35
C THR A 189 70.28 12.83 33.31
N ALA A 190 70.51 12.98 34.62
CA ALA A 190 69.45 12.84 35.62
C ALA A 190 68.34 13.88 35.45
N ALA A 191 68.70 15.15 35.22
CA ALA A 191 67.74 16.23 34.97
C ALA A 191 66.91 15.98 33.70
N TRP A 192 67.55 15.49 32.64
CA TRP A 192 66.87 15.14 31.40
C TRP A 192 65.89 13.98 31.60
N HIS A 193 66.31 12.88 32.25
CA HIS A 193 65.42 11.75 32.51
C HIS A 193 64.20 12.13 33.35
N VAL A 194 64.35 13.00 34.36
CA VAL A 194 63.20 13.47 35.13
C VAL A 194 62.16 14.17 34.24
N GLN A 195 62.61 15.04 33.32
CA GLN A 195 61.70 15.72 32.39
C GLN A 195 61.13 14.76 31.33
N TYR A 196 61.94 13.85 30.83
CA TYR A 196 61.53 12.85 29.85
C TYR A 196 60.52 11.86 30.42
N ASP A 197 60.70 11.40 31.66
CA ASP A 197 59.77 10.48 32.32
C ASP A 197 58.43 11.16 32.60
N GLN A 198 58.44 12.43 33.03
CA GLN A 198 57.21 13.23 33.18
C GLN A 198 56.47 13.38 31.85
N PHE A 199 57.20 13.60 30.77
CA PHE A 199 56.65 13.66 29.42
C PHE A 199 56.09 12.30 28.99
N GLN A 200 56.84 11.21 29.17
CA GLN A 200 56.43 9.85 28.82
C GLN A 200 55.22 9.35 29.61
N GLN A 201 55.04 9.76 30.88
CA GLN A 201 53.82 9.44 31.62
C GLN A 201 52.56 10.01 30.97
N LEU A 202 52.67 11.14 30.27
CA LEU A 202 51.56 11.80 29.61
C LEU A 202 51.33 11.30 28.17
N ILE A 203 52.41 11.04 27.44
CA ILE A 203 52.35 10.66 26.01
C ILE A 203 52.62 9.17 25.74
N GLY A 204 52.85 8.38 26.79
CA GLY A 204 53.07 6.94 26.69
C GLY A 204 51.87 6.24 26.05
N GLU A 205 52.14 5.20 25.27
CA GLU A 205 51.10 4.51 24.48
C GLU A 205 49.96 3.98 25.38
N GLU A 206 50.28 3.46 26.57
CA GLU A 206 49.30 3.00 27.56
C GLU A 206 48.42 4.15 28.07
N SER A 207 49.04 5.28 28.45
CA SER A 207 48.32 6.49 28.90
C SER A 207 47.39 7.03 27.80
N ILE A 208 47.84 7.04 26.55
CA ILE A 208 47.01 7.48 25.41
C ILE A 208 45.84 6.54 25.20
N GLN A 209 46.06 5.22 25.25
CA GLN A 209 44.97 4.24 25.13
C GLN A 209 43.96 4.38 26.27
N ASP A 210 44.42 4.57 27.51
CA ASP A 210 43.55 4.83 28.66
C ASP A 210 42.75 6.12 28.50
N LEU A 211 43.37 7.19 27.98
CA LEU A 211 42.69 8.45 27.68
C LEU A 211 41.68 8.30 26.54
N LEU A 212 41.94 7.48 25.52
CA LEU A 212 41.02 7.27 24.40
C LEU A 212 39.89 6.28 24.73
N ARG A 213 40.08 5.36 25.70
CA ARG A 213 39.14 4.28 26.01
C ARG A 213 37.69 4.77 26.28
N PRO A 214 37.42 5.78 27.13
CA PRO A 214 36.05 6.20 27.40
C PRO A 214 35.31 6.71 26.15
N GLY A 215 36.01 7.41 25.25
CA GLY A 215 35.43 7.85 23.98
C GLY A 215 35.12 6.68 23.04
N LYS A 216 35.96 5.63 23.06
CA LYS A 216 35.75 4.41 22.27
C LYS A 216 34.57 3.60 22.79
N GLU A 217 34.49 3.38 24.11
CA GLU A 217 33.37 2.68 24.75
C GLU A 217 32.04 3.39 24.50
N LEU A 218 32.02 4.73 24.55
CA LEU A 218 30.83 5.51 24.25
C LEU A 218 30.38 5.33 22.78
N LEU A 219 31.31 5.34 21.82
CA LEU A 219 31.03 5.08 20.42
C LEU A 219 30.52 3.65 20.18
N GLU A 220 31.17 2.65 20.78
CA GLU A 220 30.81 1.23 20.65
C GLU A 220 29.45 0.92 21.27
N SER A 221 29.06 1.62 22.34
CA SER A 221 27.74 1.47 22.95
C SER A 221 26.59 1.94 22.04
N GLY A 222 26.88 2.73 21.00
CA GLY A 222 25.85 3.35 20.16
C GLY A 222 24.92 4.29 20.92
N SER A 223 25.43 4.94 21.98
CA SER A 223 24.65 5.84 22.84
C SER A 223 23.95 6.92 22.02
N ASN A 224 22.69 7.21 22.37
CA ASN A 224 21.93 8.34 21.80
C ASN A 224 21.82 9.51 22.80
N ASP A 225 22.59 9.49 23.89
CA ASP A 225 22.63 10.58 24.86
C ASP A 225 23.56 11.70 24.35
N VAL A 226 22.95 12.72 23.74
CA VAL A 226 23.66 13.90 23.20
C VAL A 226 24.47 14.61 24.30
N SER A 227 23.98 14.65 25.54
CA SER A 227 24.69 15.32 26.64
C SER A 227 25.96 14.58 27.03
N ALA A 228 25.92 13.24 27.04
CA ALA A 228 27.10 12.42 27.31
C ALA A 228 28.15 12.54 26.19
N ILE A 229 27.71 12.58 24.92
CA ILE A 229 28.59 12.77 23.76
C ILE A 229 29.23 14.16 23.78
N ASP A 230 28.46 15.22 24.05
CA ASP A 230 28.96 16.60 24.15
C ASP A 230 30.01 16.75 25.27
N ALA A 231 29.75 16.15 26.45
CA ALA A 231 30.72 16.13 27.53
C ALA A 231 32.02 15.42 27.13
N MET A 232 31.94 14.32 26.38
CA MET A 232 33.11 13.58 25.91
C MET A 232 33.91 14.36 24.85
N ILE A 233 33.25 15.04 23.91
CA ILE A 233 33.93 15.90 22.92
C ILE A 233 34.69 17.03 23.63
N ALA A 234 34.05 17.68 24.60
CA ALA A 234 34.69 18.75 25.38
C ALA A 234 35.90 18.23 26.17
N ASP A 235 35.79 17.06 26.80
CA ASP A 235 36.88 16.41 27.50
C ASP A 235 38.06 16.08 26.57
N ARG A 236 37.81 15.47 25.41
CA ARG A 236 38.86 15.14 24.42
C ARG A 236 39.56 16.37 23.87
N ARG A 237 38.83 17.45 23.59
CA ARG A 237 39.43 18.74 23.18
C ARG A 237 40.33 19.33 24.26
N ARG A 238 39.90 19.27 25.52
CA ARG A 238 40.68 19.73 26.68
C ARG A 238 41.97 18.92 26.83
N VAL A 239 41.90 17.60 26.78
CA VAL A 239 43.07 16.71 26.89
C VAL A 239 44.04 16.94 25.73
N LEU A 240 43.54 17.07 24.49
CA LEU A 240 44.40 17.36 23.33
C LEU A 240 45.14 18.69 23.48
N ALA A 241 44.47 19.75 23.97
CA ALA A 241 45.11 21.03 24.21
C ALA A 241 46.23 20.93 25.27
N GLN A 242 45.99 20.20 26.36
CA GLN A 242 46.99 19.93 27.39
C GLN A 242 48.19 19.16 26.84
N LEU A 243 47.97 18.14 26.01
CA LEU A 243 49.05 17.37 25.38
C LEU A 243 49.91 18.23 24.45
N LYS A 244 49.29 19.06 23.60
CA LYS A 244 50.02 20.00 22.71
C LYS A 244 50.88 20.99 23.50
N GLU A 245 50.37 21.49 24.62
CA GLU A 245 51.13 22.36 25.53
C GLU A 245 52.35 21.64 26.13
N GLN A 246 52.17 20.42 26.65
CA GLN A 246 53.24 19.65 27.28
C GLN A 246 54.33 19.24 26.27
N ILE A 247 53.95 18.84 25.05
CA ILE A 247 54.90 18.58 23.95
C ILE A 247 55.71 19.84 23.64
N THR A 248 55.06 21.00 23.60
CA THR A 248 55.74 22.28 23.35
C THR A 248 56.73 22.61 24.45
N LEU A 249 56.34 22.45 25.72
CA LEU A 249 57.20 22.69 26.88
C LEU A 249 58.42 21.76 26.88
N PHE A 250 58.22 20.47 26.64
CA PHE A 250 59.33 19.51 26.59
C PHE A 250 60.28 19.79 25.42
N ARG A 251 59.76 20.13 24.23
CA ARG A 251 60.58 20.54 23.08
C ARG A 251 61.44 21.77 23.38
N GLN A 252 60.87 22.78 24.05
CA GLN A 252 61.59 23.97 24.48
C GLN A 252 62.69 23.61 25.48
N PHE A 253 62.37 22.80 26.49
CA PHE A 253 63.34 22.27 27.45
C PHE A 253 64.49 21.55 26.73
N ASN A 254 64.20 20.58 25.87
CA ASN A 254 65.21 19.77 25.18
C ASN A 254 66.14 20.63 24.30
N THR A 255 65.59 21.67 23.66
CA THR A 255 66.36 22.63 22.87
C THR A 255 67.29 23.51 23.73
N VAL A 256 66.78 24.01 24.86
CA VAL A 256 67.59 24.81 25.80
C VAL A 256 68.69 23.95 26.42
N TRP A 257 68.34 22.73 26.81
CA TRP A 257 69.27 21.74 27.36
C TRP A 257 70.41 21.45 26.39
N LYS A 258 70.10 21.20 25.10
CA LYS A 258 71.10 20.99 24.04
C LYS A 258 72.07 22.16 23.89
N LYS A 259 71.57 23.40 23.89
CA LYS A 259 72.42 24.60 23.82
C LYS A 259 73.39 24.69 25.02
N GLU A 260 72.93 24.31 26.20
CA GLU A 260 73.77 24.28 27.40
C GLU A 260 74.84 23.18 27.32
N LEU A 261 74.49 22.00 26.80
CA LEU A 261 75.46 20.93 26.52
C LEU A 261 76.55 21.39 25.54
N ASP A 262 76.13 22.00 24.43
CA ASP A 262 77.05 22.49 23.40
C ASP A 262 77.95 23.62 23.92
N ARG A 263 77.53 24.35 24.96
CA ARG A 263 78.35 25.38 25.62
C ARG A 263 79.47 24.77 26.48
N HIS A 264 79.18 23.73 27.24
CA HIS A 264 80.10 23.20 28.25
C HIS A 264 80.96 22.03 27.76
N PHE A 265 80.42 21.17 26.91
CA PHE A 265 81.10 19.96 26.48
C PHE A 265 81.69 20.17 25.08
N PRO A 266 83.00 19.92 24.87
CA PRO A 266 83.57 19.91 23.53
C PRO A 266 83.10 18.66 22.78
N ASN A 267 82.78 18.80 21.49
CA ASN A 267 82.37 17.67 20.65
C ASN A 267 83.50 16.65 20.45
N ILE A 268 84.73 17.13 20.49
CA ILE A 268 85.93 16.40 20.07
C ILE A 268 87.06 16.60 21.05
N ILE A 269 87.82 15.53 21.29
CA ILE A 269 89.04 15.57 22.08
C ILE A 269 90.13 14.89 21.24
N SER A 270 91.09 15.67 20.75
CA SER A 270 92.24 15.17 20.02
C SER A 270 93.37 14.80 20.97
N HIS A 271 94.36 14.05 20.47
CA HIS A 271 95.60 13.81 21.22
C HIS A 271 96.29 15.12 21.62
N TYR A 272 96.25 16.14 20.76
CA TYR A 272 96.81 17.46 21.03
C TYR A 272 96.17 18.14 22.25
N HIS A 273 94.83 18.09 22.38
CA HIS A 273 94.14 18.61 23.56
C HIS A 273 94.60 17.94 24.87
N ARG A 274 94.84 16.62 24.84
CA ARG A 274 95.30 15.86 26.02
C ARG A 274 96.72 16.25 26.43
N LEU A 275 97.61 16.45 25.46
CA LEU A 275 98.98 16.89 25.69
C LEU A 275 99.02 18.31 26.27
N LEU A 276 98.21 19.24 25.73
CA LEU A 276 98.11 20.61 26.26
C LEU A 276 97.49 20.68 27.66
N ALA A 277 96.58 19.77 27.99
CA ALA A 277 95.97 19.70 29.32
C ALA A 277 96.95 19.22 30.40
N ASN A 278 97.92 18.37 30.04
CA ASN A 278 98.85 17.73 30.97
C ASN A 278 100.33 17.98 30.57
N PRO A 279 100.78 19.25 30.52
CA PRO A 279 102.11 19.59 30.00
C PRO A 279 103.25 19.00 30.85
N GLU A 280 103.00 18.61 32.10
CA GLU A 280 104.00 17.98 32.99
C GLU A 280 104.36 16.54 32.55
N THR A 281 103.49 15.90 31.80
CA THR A 281 103.64 14.49 31.35
C THR A 281 104.03 14.38 29.88
N ALA A 282 104.01 15.49 29.14
CA ALA A 282 104.31 15.55 27.71
C ALA A 282 105.64 16.23 27.47
N THR A 283 106.44 15.70 26.54
CA THR A 283 107.64 16.40 26.07
C THR A 283 107.24 17.55 25.14
N ILE A 284 108.04 18.62 25.12
CA ILE A 284 107.86 19.75 24.19
C ILE A 284 107.78 19.25 22.73
N HIS A 285 108.62 18.27 22.38
CA HIS A 285 108.65 17.68 21.05
C HIS A 285 107.33 16.97 20.69
N GLU A 286 106.70 16.25 21.62
CA GLU A 286 105.40 15.61 21.40
C GLU A 286 104.28 16.64 21.16
N ILE A 287 104.27 17.74 21.92
CA ILE A 287 103.28 18.83 21.74
C ILE A 287 103.45 19.48 20.36
N ILE A 288 104.69 19.81 19.97
CA ILE A 288 104.98 20.44 18.67
C ILE A 288 104.64 19.49 17.51
N THR A 289 104.96 18.19 17.64
CA THR A 289 104.65 17.18 16.63
C THR A 289 103.13 17.01 16.48
N ALA A 290 102.39 16.94 17.58
CA ALA A 290 100.93 16.85 17.54
C ALA A 290 100.28 18.10 16.95
N TRP A 291 100.80 19.29 17.27
CA TRP A 291 100.37 20.58 16.70
C TRP A 291 100.63 20.65 15.18
N GLN A 292 101.84 20.31 14.73
CA GLN A 292 102.18 20.27 13.31
C GLN A 292 101.32 19.25 12.56
N ASN A 293 100.92 18.16 13.21
CA ASN A 293 100.11 17.14 12.55
C ASN A 293 98.65 17.57 12.32
N LEU A 294 98.14 18.60 13.02
CA LEU A 294 96.72 18.99 13.03
C LEU A 294 96.15 19.10 11.61
N PHE A 295 96.77 19.89 10.76
CA PHE A 295 96.25 20.12 9.41
C PHE A 295 96.92 19.28 8.32
N ASN A 296 97.95 18.49 8.68
CA ASN A 296 98.82 17.83 7.71
C ASN A 296 98.61 16.33 7.60
N THR A 297 98.20 15.70 8.70
CA THR A 297 97.96 14.26 8.74
C THR A 297 96.53 14.03 9.17
N GLY A 298 95.94 12.92 8.74
CA GLY A 298 94.62 12.51 9.23
C GLY A 298 94.70 12.06 10.68
N ILE A 299 94.87 13.01 11.62
CA ILE A 299 94.94 12.76 13.06
C ILE A 299 93.77 11.90 13.51
N ASP A 300 94.02 10.96 14.41
CA ASP A 300 92.94 10.24 15.06
C ASP A 300 92.24 11.17 16.06
N VAL A 301 91.01 11.54 15.70
CA VAL A 301 90.17 12.43 16.49
C VAL A 301 89.10 11.57 17.13
N THR A 302 89.13 11.48 18.45
CA THR A 302 88.08 10.78 19.19
C THR A 302 86.95 11.74 19.50
N GLN A 303 85.71 11.34 19.14
CA GLN A 303 84.52 11.99 19.66
C GLN A 303 84.51 11.92 21.19
N ASN A 304 84.05 12.99 21.83
CA ASN A 304 83.86 12.98 23.27
C ASN A 304 82.70 12.04 23.62
N THR A 305 82.99 10.88 24.19
CA THR A 305 81.99 9.84 24.48
C THR A 305 80.86 10.36 25.37
N ILE A 306 81.18 11.17 26.38
CA ILE A 306 80.19 11.78 27.29
C ILE A 306 79.27 12.72 26.52
N LYS A 307 79.82 13.52 25.60
CA LYS A 307 79.01 14.42 24.77
C LYS A 307 78.11 13.63 23.81
N SER A 308 78.64 12.56 23.23
CA SER A 308 77.88 11.69 22.33
C SER A 308 76.73 10.97 23.05
N GLU A 309 76.92 10.51 24.29
CA GLU A 309 75.86 9.94 25.12
C GLU A 309 74.76 10.97 25.40
N LEU A 310 75.14 12.20 25.77
CA LEU A 310 74.18 13.28 26.01
C LEU A 310 73.43 13.73 24.75
N ASP A 311 74.11 13.73 23.59
CA ASP A 311 73.47 14.02 22.30
C ASP A 311 72.49 12.92 21.89
N THR A 312 72.77 11.67 22.23
CA THR A 312 71.82 10.56 22.01
C THR A 312 70.53 10.77 22.79
N LEU A 313 70.60 11.22 24.05
CA LEU A 313 69.41 11.57 24.84
C LEU A 313 68.63 12.75 24.23
N HIS A 314 69.33 13.77 23.74
CA HIS A 314 68.66 14.87 23.05
C HIS A 314 67.87 14.37 21.83
N ASP A 315 68.46 13.48 21.03
CA ASP A 315 67.85 12.92 19.83
C ASP A 315 66.67 11.99 20.19
N GLU A 316 66.76 11.22 21.28
CA GLU A 316 65.62 10.50 21.86
C GLU A 316 64.48 11.43 22.25
N GLY A 317 64.79 12.61 22.79
CA GLY A 317 63.82 13.64 23.11
C GLY A 317 63.14 14.23 21.87
N ILE A 318 63.89 14.44 20.78
CA ILE A 318 63.34 14.84 19.48
C ILE A 318 62.41 13.75 18.94
N ALA A 319 62.87 12.49 18.96
CA ALA A 319 62.11 11.34 18.47
C ALA A 319 60.79 11.18 19.23
N ALA A 320 60.80 11.37 20.55
CA ALA A 320 59.59 11.36 21.36
C ALA A 320 58.62 12.51 21.00
N CYS A 321 59.14 13.69 20.68
CA CYS A 321 58.32 14.81 20.20
C CYS A 321 57.76 14.61 18.79
N THR A 322 58.43 13.86 17.91
CA THR A 322 57.93 13.62 16.53
C THR A 322 56.68 12.74 16.48
N ASN A 323 56.36 12.01 17.55
CA ASN A 323 55.10 11.29 17.67
C ASN A 323 53.88 12.22 17.88
N GLU A 324 54.08 13.54 18.06
CA GLU A 324 53.01 14.53 18.22
C GLU A 324 51.92 14.42 17.14
N THR A 325 52.32 14.28 15.88
CA THR A 325 51.38 14.22 14.75
C THR A 325 50.45 13.02 14.89
N ARG A 326 50.99 11.84 15.19
CA ARG A 326 50.22 10.60 15.38
C ARG A 326 49.26 10.71 16.57
N ILE A 327 49.71 11.26 17.69
CA ILE A 327 48.86 11.42 18.89
C ILE A 327 47.72 12.39 18.61
N THR A 328 48.05 13.52 17.97
CA THR A 328 47.07 14.54 17.59
C THR A 328 46.02 13.97 16.64
N GLU A 329 46.45 13.24 15.61
CA GLU A 329 45.57 12.57 14.64
C GLU A 329 44.62 11.58 15.32
N LEU A 330 45.07 10.80 16.32
CA LEU A 330 44.22 9.87 17.04
C LEU A 330 43.08 10.56 17.80
N PHE A 331 43.39 11.64 18.52
CA PHE A 331 42.38 12.42 19.25
C PHE A 331 41.45 13.18 18.30
N GLU A 332 41.98 13.80 17.25
CA GLU A 332 41.17 14.50 16.24
C GLU A 332 40.23 13.52 15.52
N THR A 333 40.70 12.32 15.18
CA THR A 333 39.88 11.24 14.61
C THR A 333 38.77 10.82 15.58
N GLN A 334 39.07 10.64 16.87
CA GLN A 334 38.04 10.27 17.85
C GLN A 334 37.01 11.40 18.05
N ILE A 335 37.45 12.66 18.08
CA ILE A 335 36.56 13.83 18.16
C ILE A 335 35.64 13.90 16.94
N ALA A 336 36.16 13.64 15.74
CA ALA A 336 35.36 13.60 14.51
C ALA A 336 34.28 12.50 14.60
N LYS A 337 34.65 11.28 15.00
CA LYS A 337 33.70 10.17 15.19
C LYS A 337 32.63 10.46 16.25
N LEU A 338 33.01 11.09 17.37
CA LEU A 338 32.05 11.51 18.40
C LEU A 338 31.10 12.60 17.89
N THR A 339 31.60 13.52 17.06
CA THR A 339 30.78 14.57 16.44
C THR A 339 29.74 13.98 15.49
N GLU A 340 30.14 13.01 14.68
CA GLU A 340 29.22 12.27 13.81
C GLU A 340 28.17 11.48 14.61
N ALA A 341 28.59 10.78 15.68
CA ALA A 341 27.67 10.08 16.58
C ALA A 341 26.66 11.03 17.23
N ARG A 342 27.10 12.24 17.60
CA ARG A 342 26.23 13.30 18.12
C ARG A 342 25.18 13.72 17.09
N GLU A 343 25.59 13.97 15.85
CA GLU A 343 24.69 14.37 14.76
C GLU A 343 23.64 13.28 14.50
N LEU A 344 24.05 12.00 14.48
CA LEU A 344 23.13 10.87 14.36
C LEU A 344 22.16 10.77 15.54
N ALA A 345 22.62 11.00 16.77
CA ALA A 345 21.78 10.99 17.96
C ALA A 345 20.71 12.11 17.93
N VAL A 346 21.11 13.33 17.54
CA VAL A 346 20.19 14.46 17.33
C VAL A 346 19.17 14.13 16.23
N TYR A 347 19.62 13.57 15.12
CA TYR A 347 18.75 13.16 14.00
C TYR A 347 17.72 12.11 14.45
N LYS A 348 18.15 11.08 15.20
CA LYS A 348 17.23 10.09 15.80
C LYS A 348 16.23 10.71 16.78
N GLN A 349 16.63 11.73 17.54
CA GLN A 349 15.72 12.44 18.45
C GLN A 349 14.66 13.26 17.67
N GLN A 350 15.06 13.91 16.58
CA GLN A 350 14.15 14.61 15.67
C GLN A 350 13.17 13.64 15.01
N LEU A 351 13.65 12.50 14.51
CA LEU A 351 12.82 11.42 13.97
C LEU A 351 11.77 10.94 14.98
N ARG A 352 12.18 10.69 16.24
CA ARG A 352 11.25 10.30 17.32
C ARG A 352 10.20 11.36 17.61
N ALA A 353 10.60 12.63 17.65
CA ALA A 353 9.66 13.73 17.86
C ALA A 353 8.64 13.84 16.71
N ALA A 354 9.07 13.62 15.46
CA ALA A 354 8.21 13.65 14.28
C ALA A 354 7.12 12.56 14.30
N ILE A 355 7.40 11.38 14.85
CA ILE A 355 6.44 10.25 14.93
C ILE A 355 5.60 10.21 16.21
N THR A 356 5.83 11.13 17.15
CA THR A 356 5.07 11.18 18.40
C THR A 356 3.70 11.81 18.12
N MET A 357 2.64 11.09 18.50
CA MET A 357 1.24 11.47 18.34
C MET A 357 0.50 11.10 19.63
N GLU A 358 -0.53 11.87 19.95
CA GLU A 358 -1.44 11.54 21.05
C GLU A 358 -2.33 10.37 20.64
N ASP A 359 -2.43 9.34 21.49
CA ASP A 359 -3.28 8.18 21.21
C ASP A 359 -4.76 8.56 21.34
N ILE A 360 -5.59 8.11 20.40
CA ILE A 360 -7.04 8.35 20.50
C ILE A 360 -7.62 7.38 21.53
N ALA A 361 -8.13 7.92 22.62
CA ALA A 361 -8.84 7.14 23.63
C ALA A 361 -10.03 6.37 23.00
N VAL A 362 -10.08 5.06 23.27
CA VAL A 362 -11.21 4.21 22.88
C VAL A 362 -12.45 4.64 23.67
N PRO A 363 -13.58 4.93 23.02
CA PRO A 363 -14.80 5.32 23.72
C PRO A 363 -15.35 4.21 24.64
N ASP A 364 -15.86 4.58 25.82
CA ASP A 364 -16.33 3.65 26.86
C ASP A 364 -17.44 2.66 26.43
N PHE A 365 -18.16 2.95 25.35
CA PHE A 365 -19.19 2.07 24.81
C PHE A 365 -18.64 0.96 23.89
N ILE A 366 -17.34 0.99 23.58
CA ILE A 366 -16.63 -0.05 22.84
C ILE A 366 -15.84 -0.89 23.86
N THR A 367 -16.04 -2.20 23.81
CA THR A 367 -15.38 -3.19 24.68
C THR A 367 -14.55 -4.16 23.84
N GLY A 368 -13.47 -4.68 24.40
CA GLY A 368 -12.55 -5.60 23.72
C GLY A 368 -11.35 -4.89 23.08
N GLU A 369 -10.40 -5.67 22.55
CA GLU A 369 -9.19 -5.18 21.88
C GLU A 369 -9.03 -5.82 20.50
N GLY A 370 -8.51 -5.06 19.53
CA GLY A 370 -8.18 -5.55 18.18
C GLY A 370 -9.39 -6.15 17.45
N GLU A 371 -9.33 -7.45 17.15
CA GLU A 371 -10.38 -8.16 16.42
C GLU A 371 -11.65 -8.45 17.24
N THR A 372 -11.60 -8.23 18.55
CA THR A 372 -12.69 -8.54 19.49
C THR A 372 -13.55 -7.32 19.85
N LEU A 373 -13.39 -6.20 19.14
CA LEU A 373 -14.16 -4.98 19.39
C LEU A 373 -15.66 -5.26 19.25
N ALA A 374 -16.41 -4.96 20.30
CA ALA A 374 -17.87 -5.02 20.35
C ALA A 374 -18.41 -3.73 20.99
N TYR A 375 -19.66 -3.35 20.72
CA TYR A 375 -20.31 -2.25 21.41
C TYR A 375 -21.28 -2.76 22.48
N THR A 376 -21.53 -1.93 23.50
CA THR A 376 -22.60 -2.15 24.48
C THR A 376 -23.70 -1.12 24.33
N VAL A 377 -24.92 -1.57 24.01
CA VAL A 377 -26.14 -0.75 24.06
C VAL A 377 -26.98 -1.20 25.24
N ARG A 378 -27.44 -0.25 26.06
CA ARG A 378 -28.34 -0.55 27.17
C ARG A 378 -29.78 -0.68 26.63
N PRO A 379 -30.40 -1.87 26.68
CA PRO A 379 -31.77 -2.04 26.19
C PRO A 379 -32.78 -1.32 27.10
N ALA A 380 -33.84 -0.81 26.49
CA ALA A 380 -34.99 -0.19 27.13
C ALA A 380 -35.76 -1.18 28.02
N SER A 381 -36.26 -0.69 29.16
CA SER A 381 -36.96 -1.50 30.18
C SER A 381 -38.48 -1.36 30.16
N ALA A 382 -39.03 -0.56 29.23
CA ALA A 382 -40.46 -0.34 29.12
C ALA A 382 -41.23 -1.65 28.85
N THR A 383 -42.37 -1.83 29.52
CA THR A 383 -43.26 -2.99 29.35
C THR A 383 -44.14 -2.91 28.10
N ASP A 384 -44.35 -1.71 27.56
CA ASP A 384 -45.05 -1.50 26.29
C ASP A 384 -44.09 -1.63 25.10
N ASP A 385 -44.45 -2.47 24.13
CA ASP A 385 -43.58 -2.82 23.00
C ASP A 385 -43.22 -1.62 22.13
N LEU A 386 -44.17 -0.70 21.88
CA LEU A 386 -43.92 0.47 21.03
C LEU A 386 -42.99 1.47 21.72
N THR A 387 -43.18 1.70 23.01
CA THR A 387 -42.32 2.55 23.84
C THR A 387 -40.90 1.97 23.91
N ARG A 388 -40.78 0.66 24.17
CA ARG A 388 -39.49 -0.04 24.22
C ARG A 388 -38.73 0.03 22.89
N LEU A 389 -39.40 -0.18 21.76
CA LEU A 389 -38.79 -0.10 20.43
C LEU A 389 -38.37 1.33 20.07
N THR A 390 -39.10 2.34 20.54
CA THR A 390 -38.76 3.76 20.32
C THR A 390 -37.50 4.14 21.11
N GLU A 391 -37.44 3.82 22.41
CA GLU A 391 -36.26 4.07 23.24
C GLU A 391 -35.01 3.32 22.72
N ASN A 392 -35.18 2.06 22.29
CA ASN A 392 -34.09 1.31 21.66
C ASN A 392 -33.62 1.97 20.35
N SER A 393 -34.53 2.44 19.50
CA SER A 393 -34.16 3.13 18.26
C SER A 393 -33.31 4.37 18.54
N GLU A 394 -33.71 5.21 19.50
CA GLU A 394 -32.96 6.39 19.91
C GLU A 394 -31.55 6.05 20.44
N ALA A 395 -31.44 4.97 21.24
CA ALA A 395 -30.16 4.50 21.74
C ALA A 395 -29.20 4.06 20.60
N TYR A 396 -29.72 3.37 19.58
CA TYR A 396 -28.92 2.98 18.40
C TYR A 396 -28.55 4.17 17.52
N VAL A 397 -29.42 5.17 17.36
CA VAL A 397 -29.08 6.42 16.64
C VAL A 397 -27.91 7.12 17.32
N ALA A 398 -27.95 7.24 18.65
CA ALA A 398 -26.87 7.82 19.44
C ALA A 398 -25.56 7.01 19.31
N LEU A 399 -25.63 5.67 19.39
CA LEU A 399 -24.48 4.79 19.19
C LEU A 399 -23.85 4.98 17.80
N ILE A 400 -24.65 4.94 16.73
CA ILE A 400 -24.16 5.09 15.35
C ILE A 400 -23.48 6.44 15.16
N ALA A 401 -24.04 7.52 15.72
CA ALA A 401 -23.42 8.84 15.69
C ALA A 401 -22.06 8.84 16.40
N ALA A 402 -21.97 8.22 17.58
CA ALA A 402 -20.73 8.12 18.35
C ALA A 402 -19.66 7.27 17.64
N LEU A 403 -20.04 6.11 17.06
CA LEU A 403 -19.15 5.27 16.26
C LEU A 403 -18.61 6.01 15.02
N ARG A 404 -19.47 6.77 14.32
CA ARG A 404 -19.05 7.62 13.18
C ARG A 404 -18.09 8.71 13.61
N GLN A 405 -18.34 9.35 14.75
CA GLN A 405 -17.41 10.35 15.28
C GLN A 405 -16.05 9.75 15.62
N TYR A 406 -16.02 8.54 16.21
CA TYR A 406 -14.78 7.83 16.49
C TYR A 406 -14.04 7.42 15.21
N SER A 407 -14.75 6.88 14.21
CA SER A 407 -14.20 6.56 12.89
C SER A 407 -13.61 7.79 12.17
N ALA A 408 -14.26 8.95 12.28
CA ALA A 408 -13.75 10.21 11.74
C ALA A 408 -12.44 10.63 12.40
N ARG A 409 -12.34 10.54 13.74
CA ARG A 409 -11.10 10.83 14.46
C ARG A 409 -9.96 9.89 14.06
N LEU A 410 -10.23 8.59 13.91
CA LEU A 410 -9.25 7.61 13.40
C LEU A 410 -8.80 7.95 11.97
N THR A 411 -9.73 8.40 11.12
CA THR A 411 -9.42 8.81 9.73
C THR A 411 -8.54 10.06 9.70
N ASP A 412 -8.83 11.05 10.53
CA ASP A 412 -8.01 12.27 10.63
C ASP A 412 -6.60 11.94 11.16
N GLN A 413 -6.50 11.02 12.12
CA GLN A 413 -5.21 10.54 12.63
C GLN A 413 -4.42 9.76 11.57
N GLN A 414 -5.09 8.89 10.80
CA GLN A 414 -4.48 8.17 9.67
C GLN A 414 -3.91 9.16 8.65
N ARG A 415 -4.69 10.17 8.23
CA ARG A 415 -4.23 11.20 7.29
C ARG A 415 -3.08 12.01 7.84
N ALA A 416 -3.09 12.36 9.13
CA ALA A 416 -1.99 13.09 9.76
C ALA A 416 -0.70 12.26 9.77
N LEU A 417 -0.79 10.94 9.97
CA LEU A 417 0.36 10.03 9.91
C LEU A 417 0.85 9.82 8.48
N GLU A 418 -0.05 9.60 7.51
CA GLU A 418 0.29 9.48 6.08
C GLU A 418 0.98 10.76 5.58
N HIS A 419 0.44 11.93 5.93
CA HIS A 419 1.05 13.21 5.58
C HIS A 419 2.45 13.40 6.20
N ARG A 420 2.64 12.94 7.45
CA ARG A 420 3.96 12.96 8.10
C ARG A 420 4.94 12.00 7.45
N ASP A 421 4.49 10.82 7.00
CA ASP A 421 5.31 9.87 6.25
C ASP A 421 5.82 10.48 4.94
N ASP A 422 4.91 11.13 4.20
CA ASP A 422 5.25 11.86 2.96
C ASP A 422 6.22 13.03 3.21
N GLN A 423 6.04 13.75 4.33
CA GLN A 423 6.85 14.91 4.70
C GLN A 423 8.17 14.56 5.38
N LEU A 424 8.36 13.32 5.85
CA LEU A 424 9.56 12.93 6.61
C LEU A 424 10.85 13.16 5.82
N ASN A 425 10.80 12.99 4.50
CA ASN A 425 11.93 13.25 3.59
C ASN A 425 12.14 14.73 3.25
N LEU A 426 11.12 15.57 3.44
CA LEU A 426 11.12 16.99 3.05
C LEU A 426 11.47 17.91 4.24
N ASP A 427 11.01 17.57 5.44
CA ASP A 427 11.12 18.41 6.63
C ASP A 427 12.40 18.16 7.43
N LEU A 428 13.06 17.02 7.21
CA LEU A 428 14.31 16.70 7.90
C LEU A 428 15.52 17.24 7.13
N PRO A 429 16.47 17.90 7.83
CA PRO A 429 17.70 18.36 7.20
C PRO A 429 18.46 17.15 6.62
N PRO A 430 19.06 17.30 5.43
CA PRO A 430 19.84 16.23 4.84
C PRO A 430 21.01 15.85 5.77
N PRO A 431 21.43 14.57 5.77
CA PRO A 431 22.57 14.15 6.56
C PRO A 431 23.79 15.02 6.21
N PRO A 432 24.61 15.38 7.20
CA PRO A 432 25.79 16.19 6.96
C PRO A 432 26.69 15.52 5.90
N PRO A 433 27.34 16.31 5.02
CA PRO A 433 28.06 15.79 3.85
C PRO A 433 29.22 14.83 4.18
N HIS A 434 29.62 14.77 5.46
CA HIS A 434 30.74 13.99 5.95
C HIS A 434 30.34 12.76 6.78
N ALA A 435 29.04 12.56 7.03
CA ALA A 435 28.55 11.45 7.83
C ALA A 435 28.31 10.17 6.99
N GLU A 436 28.40 9.01 7.63
CA GLU A 436 28.04 7.70 7.10
C GLU A 436 26.57 7.71 6.69
N LYS A 437 26.33 7.99 5.40
CA LYS A 437 24.98 8.09 4.81
C LYS A 437 24.09 6.89 5.12
N GLU A 438 24.69 5.70 5.25
CA GLU A 438 24.01 4.45 5.61
C GLU A 438 23.35 4.49 7.00
N ALA A 439 24.03 5.01 8.03
CA ALA A 439 23.48 5.01 9.40
C ALA A 439 22.27 5.95 9.54
N PHE A 440 22.31 7.09 8.85
CA PHE A 440 21.19 8.04 8.78
C PHE A 440 20.04 7.47 7.95
N LYS A 441 20.34 6.85 6.81
CA LYS A 441 19.36 6.18 5.96
C LYS A 441 18.65 5.04 6.71
N LEU A 442 19.38 4.20 7.43
CA LEU A 442 18.80 3.11 8.22
C LEU A 442 17.89 3.64 9.35
N ALA A 443 18.28 4.74 10.01
CA ALA A 443 17.44 5.37 11.03
C ALA A 443 16.13 5.95 10.45
N LEU A 444 16.21 6.54 9.26
CA LEU A 444 15.08 7.07 8.51
C LEU A 444 14.15 5.94 8.03
N GLU A 445 14.70 4.88 7.41
CA GLU A 445 13.96 3.69 6.97
C GLU A 445 13.25 3.01 8.14
N LYS A 446 13.93 2.84 9.28
CA LYS A 446 13.30 2.30 10.49
C LYS A 446 12.12 3.17 10.96
N THR A 447 12.26 4.49 10.87
CA THR A 447 11.21 5.42 11.26
C THR A 447 10.00 5.31 10.31
N HIS A 448 10.23 5.19 9.00
CA HIS A 448 9.16 4.88 8.03
C HIS A 448 8.46 3.57 8.36
N VAL A 449 9.20 2.50 8.69
CA VAL A 449 8.62 1.21 9.08
C VAL A 449 7.74 1.34 10.33
N ASP A 450 8.21 2.05 11.37
CA ASP A 450 7.44 2.29 12.59
C ASP A 450 6.16 3.12 12.31
N LEU A 451 6.24 4.09 11.40
CA LEU A 451 5.10 4.91 10.96
C LEU A 451 4.06 4.08 10.20
N LEU A 452 4.50 3.27 9.25
CA LEU A 452 3.65 2.35 8.49
C LEU A 452 2.96 1.32 9.39
N ALA A 453 3.65 0.82 10.42
CA ALA A 453 3.06 -0.07 11.42
C ALA A 453 1.92 0.62 12.20
N LYS A 454 2.10 1.89 12.60
CA LYS A 454 1.03 2.69 13.25
C LYS A 454 -0.14 2.97 12.31
N ILE A 455 0.13 3.37 11.06
CA ILE A 455 -0.89 3.60 10.02
C ILE A 455 -1.71 2.33 9.81
N THR A 456 -1.04 1.18 9.72
CA THR A 456 -1.70 -0.13 9.56
C THR A 456 -2.59 -0.43 10.76
N THR A 457 -2.11 -0.22 11.99
CA THR A 457 -2.89 -0.44 13.22
C THR A 457 -4.16 0.42 13.25
N ILE A 458 -4.06 1.72 12.93
CA ILE A 458 -5.21 2.63 12.87
C ILE A 458 -6.17 2.24 11.75
N ARG A 459 -5.66 1.83 10.59
CA ARG A 459 -6.48 1.35 9.47
C ARG A 459 -7.27 0.11 9.89
N THR A 460 -6.62 -0.86 10.53
CA THR A 460 -7.29 -2.06 11.07
C THR A 460 -8.37 -1.68 12.07
N GLN A 461 -8.09 -0.79 13.04
CA GLN A 461 -9.08 -0.32 14.00
C GLN A 461 -10.27 0.38 13.31
N ARG A 462 -10.01 1.25 12.34
CA ARG A 462 -11.05 1.93 11.56
C ARG A 462 -11.95 0.94 10.82
N ASP A 463 -11.36 -0.07 10.18
CA ASP A 463 -12.12 -1.08 9.44
C ASP A 463 -12.99 -1.93 10.40
N HIS A 464 -12.52 -2.17 11.63
CA HIS A 464 -13.33 -2.81 12.68
C HIS A 464 -14.48 -1.92 13.14
N VAL A 465 -14.23 -0.64 13.41
CA VAL A 465 -15.28 0.34 13.75
C VAL A 465 -16.30 0.44 12.62
N GLN A 466 -15.87 0.36 11.36
CA GLN A 466 -16.78 0.35 10.22
C GLN A 466 -17.68 -0.89 10.22
N ARG A 467 -17.16 -2.07 10.55
CA ARG A 467 -17.97 -3.29 10.75
C ARG A 467 -18.97 -3.14 11.89
N LEU A 468 -18.57 -2.50 13.00
CA LEU A 468 -19.48 -2.17 14.10
C LEU A 468 -20.58 -1.19 13.67
N ILE A 469 -20.28 -0.18 12.85
CA ILE A 469 -21.28 0.74 12.29
C ILE A 469 -22.28 -0.03 11.43
N THR A 470 -21.82 -0.92 10.56
CA THR A 470 -22.69 -1.76 9.72
C THR A 470 -23.59 -2.68 10.55
N THR A 471 -23.03 -3.26 11.62
CA THR A 471 -23.76 -4.13 12.54
C THR A 471 -24.84 -3.34 13.29
N ALA A 472 -24.48 -2.17 13.86
CA ALA A 472 -25.40 -1.29 14.55
C ALA A 472 -26.52 -0.78 13.63
N LEU A 473 -26.21 -0.46 12.36
CA LEU A 473 -27.21 -0.08 11.35
C LEU A 473 -28.20 -1.21 11.07
N ARG A 474 -27.73 -2.46 10.97
CA ARG A 474 -28.58 -3.63 10.73
C ARG A 474 -29.51 -3.91 11.93
N GLU A 475 -28.98 -3.81 13.14
CA GLU A 475 -29.77 -3.95 14.37
C GLU A 475 -30.79 -2.82 14.53
N HIS A 476 -30.37 -1.56 14.26
CA HIS A 476 -31.26 -0.40 14.25
C HIS A 476 -32.40 -0.55 13.24
N GLN A 477 -32.09 -0.99 12.02
CA GLN A 477 -33.09 -1.26 11.00
C GLN A 477 -34.10 -2.31 11.48
N THR A 478 -33.64 -3.39 12.12
CA THR A 478 -34.54 -4.43 12.66
C THR A 478 -35.50 -3.87 13.71
N ILE A 479 -35.03 -2.95 14.56
CA ILE A 479 -35.84 -2.24 15.57
C ILE A 479 -36.85 -1.30 14.90
N GLU A 480 -36.44 -0.54 13.89
CA GLU A 480 -37.31 0.35 13.12
C GLU A 480 -38.39 -0.40 12.32
N GLU A 481 -38.04 -1.54 11.73
CA GLU A 481 -38.99 -2.41 11.05
C GLU A 481 -40.00 -2.98 12.04
N ALA A 482 -39.56 -3.43 13.21
CA ALA A 482 -40.46 -3.87 14.27
C ALA A 482 -41.38 -2.74 14.72
N ARG A 483 -40.86 -1.53 14.96
CA ARG A 483 -41.62 -0.34 15.35
C ARG A 483 -42.68 0.03 14.31
N SER A 484 -42.28 0.04 13.04
CA SER A 484 -43.14 0.37 11.91
C SER A 484 -44.29 -0.62 11.73
N LYS A 485 -44.10 -1.89 12.09
CA LYS A 485 -45.17 -2.90 12.07
C LYS A 485 -46.30 -2.64 13.09
N HIS A 486 -46.09 -1.81 14.12
CA HIS A 486 -47.11 -1.50 15.14
C HIS A 486 -48.07 -0.38 14.73
N THR A 487 -47.71 0.49 13.79
CA THR A 487 -48.58 1.57 13.31
C THR A 487 -49.13 1.29 11.91
N ARG A 488 -50.27 1.88 11.54
CA ARG A 488 -50.80 1.72 10.17
C ARG A 488 -49.91 2.44 9.14
N GLU A 489 -49.52 3.66 9.44
CA GLU A 489 -48.63 4.46 8.58
C GLU A 489 -47.25 3.81 8.45
N GLY A 490 -46.68 3.28 9.53
CA GLY A 490 -45.40 2.56 9.50
C GLY A 490 -45.48 1.29 8.65
N ARG A 491 -46.60 0.55 8.67
CA ARG A 491 -46.82 -0.61 7.79
C ARG A 491 -46.85 -0.23 6.31
N GLU A 492 -47.49 0.89 5.96
CA GLU A 492 -47.54 1.40 4.60
C GLU A 492 -46.16 1.90 4.13
N GLN A 493 -45.40 2.56 5.01
CA GLN A 493 -44.02 2.99 4.75
C GLN A 493 -43.08 1.80 4.56
N LEU A 494 -43.19 0.76 5.38
CA LEU A 494 -42.39 -0.47 5.26
C LEU A 494 -42.67 -1.20 3.93
N LEU A 495 -43.92 -1.20 3.49
CA LEU A 495 -44.32 -1.78 2.21
C LEU A 495 -43.81 -0.93 1.03
N HIS A 496 -43.78 0.39 1.18
CA HIS A 496 -43.17 1.29 0.19
C HIS A 496 -41.66 1.08 0.11
N ALA A 497 -40.97 1.06 1.24
CA ALA A 497 -39.52 0.89 1.32
C ALA A 497 -39.05 -0.46 0.75
N THR A 498 -39.76 -1.55 1.05
CA THR A 498 -39.46 -2.87 0.46
C THR A 498 -39.72 -2.91 -1.05
N LYS A 499 -40.70 -2.15 -1.54
CA LYS A 499 -40.94 -1.98 -2.98
C LYS A 499 -39.86 -1.15 -3.66
N GLU A 500 -39.40 -0.06 -3.02
CA GLU A 500 -38.27 0.73 -3.52
C GLU A 500 -36.98 -0.11 -3.57
N LYS A 501 -36.73 -0.93 -2.54
CA LYS A 501 -35.62 -1.90 -2.54
C LYS A 501 -35.74 -2.92 -3.68
N GLU A 502 -36.95 -3.41 -3.98
CA GLU A 502 -37.20 -4.27 -5.15
C GLU A 502 -36.87 -3.54 -6.47
N GLU A 503 -37.25 -2.26 -6.60
CA GLU A 503 -36.97 -1.45 -7.80
C GLU A 503 -35.48 -1.07 -7.94
N GLU A 504 -34.79 -0.78 -6.85
CA GLU A 504 -33.37 -0.45 -6.84
C GLU A 504 -32.50 -1.67 -7.21
N THR A 505 -32.75 -2.81 -6.56
CA THR A 505 -32.06 -4.07 -6.88
C THR A 505 -32.32 -4.50 -8.32
N PHE A 506 -33.52 -4.24 -8.87
CA PHE A 506 -33.82 -4.46 -10.27
C PHE A 506 -32.97 -3.58 -11.21
N LYS A 507 -32.81 -2.29 -10.88
CA LYS A 507 -31.96 -1.37 -11.66
C LYS A 507 -30.50 -1.83 -11.67
N ILE A 508 -29.98 -2.26 -10.51
CA ILE A 508 -28.61 -2.77 -10.36
C ILE A 508 -28.42 -4.04 -11.20
N ALA A 509 -29.32 -5.03 -11.06
CA ALA A 509 -29.27 -6.27 -11.82
C ALA A 509 -29.35 -6.04 -13.34
N LYS A 510 -30.21 -5.11 -13.77
CA LYS A 510 -30.31 -4.72 -15.19
C LYS A 510 -29.03 -4.05 -15.69
N ALA A 511 -28.43 -3.16 -14.89
CA ALA A 511 -27.20 -2.49 -15.25
C ALA A 511 -26.01 -3.47 -15.35
N SER A 512 -25.90 -4.43 -14.43
CA SER A 512 -24.87 -5.48 -14.49
C SER A 512 -25.06 -6.37 -15.72
N ALA A 513 -26.29 -6.74 -16.06
CA ALA A 513 -26.57 -7.52 -17.26
C ALA A 513 -26.20 -6.79 -18.56
N ILE A 514 -26.42 -5.47 -18.64
CA ILE A 514 -26.00 -4.64 -19.78
C ILE A 514 -24.47 -4.63 -19.89
N LYS A 515 -23.76 -4.35 -18.79
CA LYS A 515 -22.29 -4.38 -18.76
C LYS A 515 -21.73 -5.74 -19.16
N LEU A 516 -22.37 -6.83 -18.71
CA LEU A 516 -21.99 -8.18 -19.08
C LEU A 516 -22.13 -8.40 -20.60
N ALA A 517 -23.24 -7.96 -21.19
CA ALA A 517 -23.45 -8.07 -22.64
C ALA A 517 -22.41 -7.27 -23.44
N GLU A 518 -22.08 -6.05 -23.00
CA GLU A 518 -21.06 -5.20 -23.63
C GLU A 518 -19.66 -5.86 -23.56
N LYS A 519 -19.27 -6.39 -22.39
CA LYS A 519 -17.99 -7.09 -22.22
C LYS A 519 -17.93 -8.40 -23.00
N LYS A 520 -19.04 -9.15 -23.12
CA LYS A 520 -19.11 -10.33 -24.00
C LYS A 520 -18.90 -9.96 -25.46
N ALA A 521 -19.51 -8.87 -25.92
CA ALA A 521 -19.34 -8.38 -27.29
C ALA A 521 -17.89 -7.91 -27.55
N ALA A 522 -17.27 -7.24 -26.58
CA ALA A 522 -15.87 -6.81 -26.65
C ALA A 522 -14.90 -8.01 -26.74
N LEU A 523 -15.06 -9.03 -25.88
CA LEU A 523 -14.22 -10.23 -25.92
C LEU A 523 -14.40 -11.01 -27.23
N ALA A 524 -15.63 -11.08 -27.77
CA ALA A 524 -15.91 -11.73 -29.05
C ALA A 524 -15.29 -10.98 -30.25
N SER A 525 -15.01 -9.68 -30.12
CA SER A 525 -14.36 -8.88 -31.15
C SER A 525 -12.84 -8.99 -31.16
N MET A 526 -12.23 -9.59 -30.12
CA MET A 526 -10.80 -9.88 -30.09
C MET A 526 -10.53 -11.15 -30.91
N THR A 527 -9.98 -11.01 -32.12
CA THR A 527 -9.52 -12.14 -32.92
C THR A 527 -8.34 -12.83 -32.24
N GLU A 528 -8.34 -14.16 -32.22
CA GLU A 528 -7.17 -14.92 -31.79
C GLU A 528 -6.15 -14.88 -32.93
N PRO A 529 -4.91 -14.40 -32.71
CA PRO A 529 -3.91 -14.46 -33.76
C PRO A 529 -3.62 -15.94 -34.07
N GLU A 530 -3.98 -16.40 -35.26
CA GLU A 530 -3.63 -17.75 -35.73
C GLU A 530 -2.10 -17.88 -35.81
N GLY A 531 -1.55 -19.00 -35.35
CA GLY A 531 -0.11 -19.29 -35.44
C GLY A 531 0.77 -18.78 -34.29
N ILE A 532 0.21 -18.36 -33.15
CA ILE A 532 1.00 -17.94 -31.97
C ILE A 532 1.94 -19.04 -31.49
N GLU A 533 1.45 -20.27 -31.28
CA GLU A 533 2.31 -21.38 -30.84
C GLU A 533 3.48 -21.62 -31.80
N GLU A 534 3.24 -21.54 -33.11
CA GLU A 534 4.28 -21.70 -34.13
C GLU A 534 5.31 -20.56 -34.08
N ALA A 535 4.86 -19.31 -33.89
CA ALA A 535 5.73 -18.15 -33.73
C ALA A 535 6.52 -18.17 -32.41
N LEU A 536 5.93 -18.65 -31.31
CA LEU A 536 6.59 -18.82 -30.01
C LEU A 536 7.64 -19.94 -30.06
N ASP A 537 7.35 -21.03 -30.76
CA ASP A 537 8.30 -22.13 -30.94
C ASP A 537 9.46 -21.73 -31.86
N GLN A 538 9.21 -20.92 -32.89
CA GLN A 538 10.28 -20.30 -33.69
C GLN A 538 11.17 -19.39 -32.84
N LEU A 539 10.61 -18.57 -31.95
CA LEU A 539 11.40 -17.71 -31.05
C LEU A 539 12.22 -18.52 -30.05
N ARG A 540 11.69 -19.61 -29.49
CA ARG A 540 12.43 -20.53 -28.61
C ARG A 540 13.58 -21.23 -29.35
N HIS A 541 13.35 -21.60 -30.62
CA HIS A 541 14.39 -22.16 -31.45
C HIS A 541 15.52 -21.14 -31.72
N HIS A 542 15.17 -19.89 -32.02
CA HIS A 542 16.15 -18.81 -32.18
C HIS A 542 16.89 -18.47 -30.88
N GLU A 543 16.24 -18.54 -29.72
CA GLU A 543 16.87 -18.39 -28.41
C GLU A 543 17.94 -19.46 -28.18
N ALA A 544 17.57 -20.73 -28.35
CA ALA A 544 18.48 -21.86 -28.15
C ALA A 544 19.71 -21.75 -29.06
N ALA A 545 19.50 -21.39 -30.33
CA ALA A 545 20.58 -21.18 -31.29
C ALA A 545 21.51 -20.02 -30.89
N ARG A 546 20.96 -18.89 -30.42
CA ARG A 546 21.76 -17.73 -29.99
C ARG A 546 22.52 -18.01 -28.70
N ARG A 547 21.91 -18.65 -27.71
CA ARG A 547 22.58 -19.03 -26.45
C ARG A 547 23.78 -19.94 -26.71
N GLU A 548 23.63 -20.93 -27.59
CA GLU A 548 24.74 -21.83 -27.92
C GLU A 548 25.84 -21.08 -28.68
N ALA A 549 25.49 -20.20 -29.62
CA ALA A 549 26.48 -19.36 -30.31
C ALA A 549 27.25 -18.43 -29.35
N LEU A 550 26.57 -17.83 -28.36
CA LEU A 550 27.16 -17.00 -27.32
C LEU A 550 28.10 -17.79 -26.40
N ARG A 551 27.72 -19.01 -26.02
CA ARG A 551 28.57 -19.90 -25.20
C ARG A 551 29.85 -20.28 -25.92
N ILE A 552 29.75 -20.66 -27.20
CA ILE A 552 30.90 -20.96 -28.05
C ILE A 552 31.80 -19.73 -28.21
N ALA A 553 31.21 -18.54 -28.36
CA ALA A 553 31.95 -17.29 -28.45
C ALA A 553 32.73 -16.98 -27.16
N ASP A 554 32.10 -17.08 -25.97
CA ASP A 554 32.79 -16.82 -24.70
C ASP A 554 33.93 -17.81 -24.45
N GLU A 555 33.70 -19.11 -24.68
CA GLU A 555 34.72 -20.15 -24.52
C GLU A 555 35.91 -19.98 -25.47
N THR A 556 35.65 -19.45 -26.67
CA THR A 556 36.71 -19.22 -27.66
C THR A 556 37.46 -17.93 -27.40
N LEU A 557 36.77 -16.84 -27.03
CA LEU A 557 37.39 -15.59 -26.60
C LEU A 557 38.21 -15.74 -25.32
N ALA A 558 37.79 -16.59 -24.38
CA ALA A 558 38.57 -16.94 -23.20
C ALA A 558 39.89 -17.63 -23.57
N ARG A 559 39.85 -18.57 -24.53
CA ARG A 559 41.05 -19.24 -25.06
C ARG A 559 41.97 -18.25 -25.78
N PHE A 560 41.40 -17.31 -26.55
CA PHE A 560 42.19 -16.27 -27.23
C PHE A 560 42.84 -15.31 -26.24
N ALA A 561 42.12 -14.83 -25.23
CA ALA A 561 42.68 -14.02 -24.15
C ALA A 561 43.85 -14.73 -23.46
N GLN A 562 43.69 -16.01 -23.14
CA GLN A 562 44.74 -16.81 -22.51
C GLN A 562 45.97 -17.00 -23.43
N ALA A 563 45.75 -17.19 -24.74
CA ALA A 563 46.84 -17.30 -25.71
C ALA A 563 47.60 -15.96 -25.88
N ILE A 564 46.90 -14.82 -25.81
CA ILE A 564 47.50 -13.49 -25.86
C ILE A 564 48.27 -13.18 -24.57
N GLU A 565 47.75 -13.53 -23.39
CA GLU A 565 48.43 -13.32 -22.10
C GLU A 565 49.69 -14.17 -21.94
N ASN A 566 49.65 -15.43 -22.40
CA ASN A 566 50.78 -16.36 -22.28
C ASN A 566 51.77 -16.26 -23.45
N ARG A 567 51.65 -15.23 -24.30
CA ARG A 567 52.51 -15.08 -25.48
C ARG A 567 53.96 -14.87 -25.06
N SER A 568 54.88 -15.61 -25.68
CA SER A 568 56.32 -15.42 -25.54
C SER A 568 56.91 -14.48 -26.61
N SER A 569 56.08 -14.02 -27.56
CA SER A 569 56.44 -13.13 -28.67
C SER A 569 55.76 -11.77 -28.54
N LEU A 570 56.33 -10.76 -29.21
CA LEU A 570 55.77 -9.41 -29.26
C LEU A 570 54.38 -9.36 -29.93
N TYR A 571 54.14 -10.21 -30.94
CA TYR A 571 52.89 -10.26 -31.69
C TYR A 571 51.91 -11.34 -31.20
N ILE A 572 50.66 -11.21 -31.66
CA ILE A 572 49.59 -12.19 -31.43
C ILE A 572 50.01 -13.55 -32.03
N PRO A 573 49.86 -14.67 -31.32
CA PRO A 573 50.16 -15.98 -31.89
C PRO A 573 49.07 -16.39 -32.90
N ALA A 574 49.22 -16.03 -34.18
CA ALA A 574 48.20 -16.25 -35.21
C ALA A 574 47.74 -17.71 -35.41
N LYS A 575 48.54 -18.69 -34.94
CA LYS A 575 48.16 -20.11 -34.93
C LYS A 575 47.13 -20.45 -33.85
N ASP A 576 47.24 -19.78 -32.70
CA ASP A 576 46.40 -20.02 -31.53
C ASP A 576 45.22 -19.03 -31.45
N VAL A 577 45.36 -17.87 -32.11
CA VAL A 577 44.32 -16.86 -32.27
C VAL A 577 44.16 -16.55 -33.76
N PRO A 578 43.30 -17.28 -34.50
CA PRO A 578 43.07 -17.01 -35.91
C PRO A 578 42.30 -15.69 -36.11
N GLN A 579 42.78 -14.85 -37.02
CA GLN A 579 42.25 -13.51 -37.27
C GLN A 579 40.73 -13.48 -37.55
N GLU A 580 40.26 -14.32 -38.48
CA GLU A 580 38.86 -14.34 -38.90
C GLU A 580 37.93 -14.90 -37.82
N GLU A 581 38.43 -15.83 -37.00
CA GLU A 581 37.68 -16.35 -35.85
C GLU A 581 37.57 -15.30 -34.74
N LEU A 582 38.67 -14.57 -34.47
CA LEU A 582 38.68 -13.47 -33.51
C LEU A 582 37.67 -12.39 -33.90
N LYS A 583 37.70 -11.92 -35.16
CA LYS A 583 36.72 -10.93 -35.67
C LYS A 583 35.27 -11.44 -35.59
N ARG A 584 35.05 -12.71 -35.92
CA ARG A 584 33.73 -13.34 -35.90
C ARG A 584 33.14 -13.38 -34.48
N TYR A 585 33.91 -13.82 -33.48
CA TYR A 585 33.41 -13.94 -32.11
C TYR A 585 33.34 -12.60 -31.37
N LEU A 586 34.17 -11.63 -31.78
CA LEU A 586 34.06 -10.25 -31.30
C LEU A 586 32.84 -9.51 -31.87
N GLU A 587 32.22 -10.03 -32.94
CA GLU A 587 31.17 -9.33 -33.69
C GLU A 587 31.63 -7.91 -34.06
N CYS A 588 32.85 -7.78 -34.58
CA CYS A 588 33.50 -6.48 -34.78
C CYS A 588 32.67 -5.52 -35.64
N SER A 589 32.67 -4.24 -35.24
CA SER A 589 32.35 -3.17 -36.18
C SER A 589 33.45 -3.04 -37.23
N GLU A 590 33.15 -2.32 -38.32
CA GLU A 590 34.12 -2.05 -39.39
C GLU A 590 35.43 -1.42 -38.85
N THR A 591 35.33 -0.57 -37.82
CA THR A 591 36.47 0.10 -37.17
C THR A 591 37.36 -0.86 -36.37
N ILE A 592 36.80 -1.71 -35.51
CA ILE A 592 37.60 -2.71 -34.76
C ILE A 592 38.13 -3.79 -35.71
N GLY A 593 37.38 -4.13 -36.77
CA GLY A 593 37.82 -5.06 -37.80
C GLY A 593 39.11 -4.58 -38.48
N GLN A 594 39.17 -3.31 -38.87
CA GLN A 594 40.35 -2.67 -39.46
C GLN A 594 41.54 -2.64 -38.50
N PHE A 595 41.32 -2.33 -37.22
CA PHE A 595 42.37 -2.39 -36.20
C PHE A 595 42.97 -3.80 -36.07
N ILE A 596 42.13 -4.84 -36.02
CA ILE A 596 42.60 -6.24 -35.99
C ILE A 596 43.31 -6.61 -37.30
N ASP A 597 42.87 -6.08 -38.45
CA ASP A 597 43.58 -6.24 -39.72
C ASP A 597 44.99 -5.69 -39.68
N GLU A 598 45.16 -4.48 -39.13
CA GLU A 598 46.44 -3.81 -39.00
C GLU A 598 47.40 -4.59 -38.08
N LEU A 599 46.92 -5.11 -36.95
CA LEU A 599 47.73 -5.91 -36.02
C LEU A 599 48.30 -7.19 -36.67
N TYR A 600 47.46 -7.94 -37.40
CA TYR A 600 47.88 -9.18 -38.06
C TYR A 600 48.67 -8.93 -39.36
N GLU A 601 48.46 -7.79 -40.01
CA GLU A 601 49.29 -7.38 -41.15
C GLU A 601 50.70 -6.98 -40.67
N HIS A 602 50.82 -6.32 -39.53
CA HIS A 602 52.11 -5.97 -38.93
C HIS A 602 52.91 -7.23 -38.53
N GLU A 603 52.24 -8.25 -37.96
CA GLU A 603 52.85 -9.57 -37.70
C GLU A 603 53.35 -10.24 -38.99
N ARG A 604 52.53 -10.23 -40.06
CA ARG A 604 52.90 -10.81 -41.35
C ARG A 604 54.11 -10.12 -41.97
N GLN A 605 54.17 -8.79 -41.88
CA GLN A 605 55.32 -8.00 -42.35
C GLN A 605 56.59 -8.29 -41.55
N ALA A 606 56.47 -8.53 -40.24
CA ALA A 606 57.58 -8.98 -39.41
C ALA A 606 58.01 -10.43 -39.72
N GLY A 607 57.11 -11.31 -40.14
CA GLY A 607 57.44 -12.72 -40.49
C GLY A 607 58.03 -12.92 -41.89
N ALA A 608 57.94 -11.93 -42.78
CA ALA A 608 58.10 -12.12 -44.22
C ALA A 608 59.41 -11.56 -44.82
N TRP A 609 60.59 -11.91 -44.29
CA TRP A 609 61.81 -11.82 -45.11
C TRP A 609 62.99 -12.69 -44.65
N TYR A 610 63.70 -13.25 -45.63
CA TYR A 610 64.79 -14.23 -45.52
C TYR A 610 65.97 -13.77 -44.63
N GLY A 611 65.87 -13.94 -43.31
CA GLY A 611 67.03 -14.09 -42.41
C GLY A 611 67.61 -12.85 -41.72
N LEU A 612 67.08 -11.64 -41.97
CA LEU A 612 67.42 -10.42 -41.20
C LEU A 612 66.15 -9.61 -40.95
N ASN A 613 65.55 -9.80 -39.78
CA ASN A 613 64.27 -9.20 -39.43
C ASN A 613 64.47 -7.81 -38.80
N THR A 614 64.72 -6.80 -39.65
CA THR A 614 64.93 -5.42 -39.19
C THR A 614 63.69 -4.84 -38.52
N THR A 615 62.49 -5.23 -38.96
CA THR A 615 61.21 -4.77 -38.38
C THR A 615 61.03 -5.33 -36.97
N TYR A 616 61.15 -6.65 -36.76
CA TYR A 616 61.12 -7.23 -35.42
C TYR A 616 62.24 -6.72 -34.52
N ALA A 617 63.45 -6.50 -35.05
CA ALA A 617 64.54 -5.94 -34.27
C ALA A 617 64.29 -4.48 -33.86
N LEU A 618 63.69 -3.66 -34.74
CA LEU A 618 63.27 -2.29 -34.43
C LEU A 618 62.11 -2.26 -33.44
N ASP A 619 61.13 -3.15 -33.60
CA ASP A 619 59.98 -3.26 -32.70
C ASP A 619 60.41 -3.75 -31.30
N LEU A 620 61.34 -4.70 -31.22
CA LEU A 620 61.92 -5.18 -29.96
C LEU A 620 62.79 -4.11 -29.28
N ILE A 621 63.52 -3.30 -30.05
CA ILE A 621 64.25 -2.15 -29.54
C ILE A 621 63.27 -1.10 -29.01
N ASN A 622 62.25 -0.72 -29.77
CA ASN A 622 61.23 0.24 -29.33
C ASN A 622 60.51 -0.25 -28.06
N HIS A 623 60.13 -1.53 -27.99
CA HIS A 623 59.49 -2.14 -26.82
C HIS A 623 60.39 -2.14 -25.57
N HIS A 624 61.71 -2.30 -25.70
CA HIS A 624 62.64 -2.30 -24.56
C HIS A 624 63.34 -0.96 -24.27
N THR A 625 63.16 0.06 -25.12
CA THR A 625 63.82 1.38 -24.98
C THR A 625 62.87 2.57 -24.90
N SER A 626 61.55 2.38 -25.04
CA SER A 626 60.58 3.44 -24.81
C SER A 626 60.48 3.79 -23.32
N ILE A 627 60.45 5.10 -23.02
CA ILE A 627 60.31 5.62 -21.65
C ILE A 627 58.83 5.60 -21.19
N PHE A 628 57.90 5.41 -22.13
CA PHE A 628 56.47 5.18 -21.92
C PHE A 628 56.10 3.76 -22.40
N GLU A 629 54.93 3.23 -22.03
CA GLU A 629 54.40 1.96 -22.54
C GLU A 629 54.55 1.89 -24.07
N SER A 630 55.01 0.75 -24.59
CA SER A 630 55.24 0.62 -26.02
C SER A 630 53.90 0.63 -26.77
N ASP A 631 53.86 1.16 -27.99
CA ASP A 631 52.63 1.18 -28.81
C ASP A 631 52.03 -0.25 -28.95
N PHE A 632 52.87 -1.30 -28.92
CA PHE A 632 52.45 -2.70 -28.91
C PHE A 632 51.79 -3.15 -27.61
N ASP A 633 52.27 -2.69 -26.46
CA ASP A 633 51.64 -3.01 -25.18
C ASP A 633 50.28 -2.32 -25.10
N SER A 634 50.20 -1.07 -25.56
CA SER A 634 48.96 -0.32 -25.68
C SER A 634 47.96 -0.99 -26.63
N ASP A 635 48.42 -1.46 -27.80
CA ASP A 635 47.56 -2.16 -28.77
C ASP A 635 47.07 -3.52 -28.27
N MET A 636 47.93 -4.27 -27.55
CA MET A 636 47.56 -5.55 -26.94
C MET A 636 46.64 -5.37 -25.74
N GLU A 637 46.88 -4.34 -24.92
CA GLU A 637 45.99 -3.96 -23.82
C GLU A 637 44.62 -3.55 -24.37
N PHE A 638 44.58 -2.72 -25.42
CA PHE A 638 43.34 -2.34 -26.08
C PHE A 638 42.58 -3.55 -26.66
N LEU A 639 43.27 -4.49 -27.30
CA LEU A 639 42.65 -5.72 -27.78
C LEU A 639 42.12 -6.60 -26.64
N MET A 640 42.86 -6.70 -25.53
CA MET A 640 42.46 -7.47 -24.35
C MET A 640 41.27 -6.84 -23.63
N GLU A 641 41.26 -5.52 -23.47
CA GLU A 641 40.11 -4.76 -22.97
C GLU A 641 38.89 -5.00 -23.84
N TYR A 642 39.04 -5.00 -25.17
CA TYR A 642 37.94 -5.25 -26.10
C TYR A 642 37.41 -6.70 -26.00
N ILE A 643 38.30 -7.69 -25.86
CA ILE A 643 37.92 -9.10 -25.61
C ILE A 643 37.17 -9.21 -24.27
N GLN A 644 37.66 -8.60 -23.20
CA GLN A 644 37.02 -8.63 -21.87
C GLN A 644 35.66 -7.90 -21.86
N ALA A 645 35.56 -6.75 -22.52
CA ALA A 645 34.31 -6.02 -22.69
C ALA A 645 33.29 -6.87 -23.46
N LYS A 646 33.71 -7.56 -24.52
CA LYS A 646 32.83 -8.46 -25.27
C LYS A 646 32.35 -9.65 -24.46
N ARG A 647 33.23 -10.30 -23.70
CA ARG A 647 32.86 -11.41 -22.80
C ARG A 647 31.87 -10.94 -21.72
N THR A 648 32.06 -9.74 -21.18
CA THR A 648 31.10 -9.12 -20.25
C THR A 648 29.73 -8.87 -20.91
N GLN A 649 29.72 -8.41 -22.16
CA GLN A 649 28.50 -8.25 -22.95
C GLN A 649 27.79 -9.60 -23.20
N ILE A 650 28.54 -10.66 -23.52
CA ILE A 650 28.02 -12.01 -23.71
C ILE A 650 27.41 -12.56 -22.42
N ALA A 651 28.11 -12.39 -21.29
CA ALA A 651 27.61 -12.79 -19.98
C ALA A 651 26.29 -12.06 -19.64
N ALA A 652 26.23 -10.76 -19.88
CA ALA A 652 25.01 -9.97 -19.70
C ALA A 652 23.87 -10.44 -20.63
N GLU A 653 24.14 -10.75 -21.90
CA GLU A 653 23.13 -11.27 -22.84
C GLU A 653 22.61 -12.65 -22.41
N LEU A 654 23.48 -13.55 -21.94
CA LEU A 654 23.09 -14.91 -21.49
C LEU A 654 22.18 -14.91 -20.25
N THR A 655 22.17 -13.84 -19.45
CA THR A 655 21.24 -13.70 -18.32
C THR A 655 19.81 -13.36 -18.72
N VAL A 656 19.57 -12.96 -19.98
CA VAL A 656 18.24 -12.58 -20.47
C VAL A 656 17.36 -13.82 -20.62
N ASP A 657 16.22 -13.83 -19.95
CA ASP A 657 15.13 -14.79 -20.15
C ASP A 657 14.07 -14.16 -21.07
N ILE A 658 13.88 -14.73 -22.27
CA ILE A 658 12.95 -14.17 -23.26
C ILE A 658 11.48 -14.23 -22.78
N THR A 659 11.17 -15.07 -21.78
CA THR A 659 9.81 -15.26 -21.27
C THR A 659 9.39 -14.23 -20.23
N GLN A 660 10.35 -13.53 -19.61
CA GLN A 660 10.10 -12.54 -18.55
C GLN A 660 9.95 -11.12 -19.12
N ALA A 661 9.20 -10.26 -18.40
CA ALA A 661 8.99 -8.87 -18.79
C ALA A 661 10.25 -8.03 -18.51
N SER A 662 10.69 -7.21 -19.48
CA SER A 662 11.90 -6.38 -19.36
C SER A 662 11.81 -5.38 -18.20
N SER A 663 12.77 -5.43 -17.25
CA SER A 663 12.84 -4.43 -16.17
C SER A 663 13.77 -3.26 -16.49
N VAL A 664 14.75 -3.38 -17.39
CA VAL A 664 15.60 -2.26 -17.85
C VAL A 664 16.12 -2.56 -19.25
N ALA A 665 16.14 -1.57 -20.15
CA ALA A 665 16.76 -1.68 -21.47
C ALA A 665 18.26 -1.31 -21.38
N PRO A 666 19.20 -2.26 -21.51
CA PRO A 666 20.57 -1.89 -21.80
C PRO A 666 20.68 -1.46 -23.27
N VAL A 667 21.35 -0.33 -23.50
CA VAL A 667 21.70 0.17 -24.83
C VAL A 667 22.74 -0.76 -25.45
N SER A 668 22.31 -1.90 -25.98
CA SER A 668 23.18 -2.82 -26.70
C SER A 668 23.35 -2.34 -28.14
N GLN A 669 24.51 -1.76 -28.44
CA GLN A 669 24.95 -1.38 -29.79
C GLN A 669 25.52 -2.58 -30.58
N SER A 670 25.07 -3.82 -30.32
CA SER A 670 25.51 -4.95 -31.16
C SER A 670 24.84 -4.85 -32.55
N PRO A 671 25.62 -4.94 -33.65
CA PRO A 671 25.10 -4.93 -35.02
C PRO A 671 24.33 -6.22 -35.37
N SER A 672 24.32 -7.23 -34.48
CA SER A 672 23.55 -8.47 -34.67
C SER A 672 22.03 -8.20 -34.71
N GLU A 673 21.37 -8.67 -35.77
CA GLU A 673 19.89 -8.64 -35.89
C GLU A 673 19.21 -9.61 -34.90
N VAL A 674 19.95 -10.56 -34.30
CA VAL A 674 19.42 -11.65 -33.47
C VAL A 674 20.08 -11.62 -32.09
N THR A 675 19.66 -10.69 -31.24
CA THR A 675 20.06 -10.64 -29.81
C THR A 675 18.95 -11.18 -28.91
N LEU A 676 19.29 -11.76 -27.76
CA LEU A 676 18.32 -12.29 -26.80
C LEU A 676 17.32 -11.21 -26.31
N TYR A 677 17.76 -9.95 -26.23
CA TYR A 677 16.88 -8.81 -25.92
C TYR A 677 15.82 -8.53 -27.00
N LYS A 678 16.20 -8.58 -28.30
CA LYS A 678 15.24 -8.41 -29.40
C LYS A 678 14.27 -9.59 -29.48
N LEU A 679 14.74 -10.80 -29.16
CA LEU A 679 13.89 -11.99 -29.06
C LEU A 679 12.92 -11.90 -27.89
N GLN A 680 13.34 -11.39 -26.72
CA GLN A 680 12.47 -11.08 -25.59
C GLN A 680 11.40 -10.06 -25.97
N GLN A 681 11.77 -8.97 -26.65
CA GLN A 681 10.80 -7.97 -27.10
C GLN A 681 9.74 -8.58 -28.04
N ARG A 682 10.16 -9.36 -29.04
CA ARG A 682 9.24 -10.08 -29.94
C ARG A 682 8.38 -11.10 -29.21
N TYR A 683 8.93 -11.78 -28.20
CA TYR A 683 8.19 -12.72 -27.36
C TYR A 683 7.08 -11.99 -26.59
N GLN A 684 7.36 -10.82 -26.02
CA GLN A 684 6.36 -10.01 -25.32
C GLN A 684 5.30 -9.43 -26.28
N GLU A 685 5.70 -8.97 -27.47
CA GLU A 685 4.77 -8.48 -28.51
C GLU A 685 3.75 -9.54 -28.94
N ILE A 686 4.16 -10.82 -28.97
CA ILE A 686 3.29 -11.95 -29.34
C ILE A 686 2.41 -12.41 -28.17
N ILE A 687 2.92 -12.38 -26.93
CA ILE A 687 2.19 -12.94 -25.78
C ILE A 687 1.25 -11.94 -25.09
N GLU A 688 1.51 -10.63 -25.17
CA GLU A 688 0.66 -9.60 -24.55
C GLU A 688 -0.79 -9.59 -25.07
N PRO A 689 -1.08 -9.75 -26.38
CA PRO A 689 -2.46 -9.89 -26.87
C PRO A 689 -3.20 -11.09 -26.25
N ARG A 690 -2.50 -12.22 -26.03
CA ARG A 690 -3.05 -13.42 -25.39
C ARG A 690 -3.32 -13.17 -23.90
N LYS A 691 -2.35 -12.61 -23.17
CA LYS A 691 -2.53 -12.22 -21.76
C LYS A 691 -3.65 -11.19 -21.58
N ALA A 692 -3.78 -10.23 -22.49
CA ALA A 692 -4.85 -9.23 -22.46
C ALA A 692 -6.23 -9.88 -22.67
N ARG A 693 -6.33 -10.85 -23.58
CA ARG A 693 -7.56 -11.63 -23.79
C ARG A 693 -7.90 -12.53 -22.59
N GLU A 694 -6.90 -13.19 -22.01
CA GLU A 694 -7.05 -14.00 -20.80
C GLU A 694 -7.52 -13.15 -19.60
N ARG A 695 -6.94 -11.95 -19.39
CA ARG A 695 -7.42 -10.98 -18.39
C ARG A 695 -8.86 -10.55 -18.66
N GLN A 696 -9.21 -10.24 -19.91
CA GLN A 696 -10.60 -9.90 -20.25
C GLN A 696 -11.58 -11.07 -20.07
N ALA A 697 -11.14 -12.31 -20.33
CA ALA A 697 -11.94 -13.51 -20.09
C ALA A 697 -12.16 -13.75 -18.58
N GLN A 698 -11.14 -13.52 -17.75
CA GLN A 698 -11.24 -13.56 -16.28
C GLN A 698 -12.17 -12.46 -15.76
N GLU A 699 -12.00 -11.22 -16.20
CA GLU A 699 -12.91 -10.10 -15.87
C GLU A 699 -14.36 -10.42 -16.25
N LEU A 700 -14.56 -10.99 -17.43
CA LEU A 700 -15.88 -11.39 -17.90
C LEU A 700 -16.50 -12.44 -16.97
N HIS A 701 -15.72 -13.43 -16.56
CA HIS A 701 -16.18 -14.46 -15.64
C HIS A 701 -16.56 -13.90 -14.26
N HIS A 702 -15.76 -12.98 -13.71
CA HIS A 702 -16.12 -12.27 -12.48
C HIS A 702 -17.42 -11.47 -12.64
N LEU A 703 -17.59 -10.80 -13.78
CA LEU A 703 -18.80 -10.02 -14.06
C LEU A 703 -20.04 -10.91 -14.24
N GLU A 704 -19.90 -12.14 -14.76
CA GLU A 704 -20.97 -13.14 -14.82
C GLU A 704 -21.43 -13.53 -13.41
N ILE A 705 -20.49 -13.85 -12.52
CA ILE A 705 -20.78 -14.18 -11.13
C ILE A 705 -21.49 -13.00 -10.44
N GLN A 706 -20.97 -11.78 -10.60
CA GLN A 706 -21.55 -10.59 -9.99
C GLN A 706 -22.96 -10.30 -10.51
N THR A 707 -23.20 -10.48 -11.81
CA THR A 707 -24.53 -10.34 -12.41
C THR A 707 -25.51 -11.35 -11.80
N HIS A 708 -25.10 -12.61 -11.63
CA HIS A 708 -25.91 -13.61 -10.96
C HIS A 708 -26.20 -13.22 -9.50
N LEU A 709 -25.21 -12.76 -8.72
CA LEU A 709 -25.43 -12.30 -7.34
C LEU A 709 -26.43 -11.13 -7.27
N HIS A 710 -26.40 -10.19 -8.22
CA HIS A 710 -27.39 -9.11 -8.30
C HIS A 710 -28.80 -9.60 -8.64
N ASP A 711 -28.93 -10.58 -9.56
CA ASP A 711 -30.22 -11.21 -9.87
C ASP A 711 -30.80 -11.91 -8.63
N PHE A 712 -29.95 -12.59 -7.84
CA PHE A 712 -30.33 -13.21 -6.57
C PHE A 712 -30.77 -12.18 -5.53
N ALA A 713 -30.05 -11.05 -5.40
CA ALA A 713 -30.43 -9.95 -4.52
C ALA A 713 -31.80 -9.34 -4.89
N HIS A 714 -32.06 -9.16 -6.19
CA HIS A 714 -33.38 -8.70 -6.66
C HIS A 714 -34.49 -9.72 -6.33
N ALA A 715 -34.23 -11.01 -6.55
CA ALA A 715 -35.18 -12.05 -6.20
C ALA A 715 -35.46 -12.08 -4.68
N HIS A 716 -34.46 -11.89 -3.82
CA HIS A 716 -34.64 -11.78 -2.37
C HIS A 716 -35.52 -10.60 -1.98
N ALA A 717 -35.24 -9.40 -2.51
CA ALA A 717 -36.07 -8.21 -2.26
C ALA A 717 -37.54 -8.43 -2.66
N LYS A 718 -37.77 -9.13 -3.77
CA LYS A 718 -39.11 -9.51 -4.24
C LYS A 718 -39.80 -10.52 -3.32
N PHE A 719 -39.07 -11.45 -2.72
CA PHE A 719 -39.60 -12.34 -1.69
C PHE A 719 -39.94 -11.59 -0.42
N GLU A 720 -39.05 -10.72 0.07
CA GLU A 720 -39.26 -9.88 1.25
C GLU A 720 -40.54 -9.05 1.12
N HIS A 721 -40.71 -8.33 0.00
CA HIS A 721 -41.89 -7.52 -0.25
C HIS A 721 -43.18 -8.37 -0.25
N ARG A 722 -43.18 -9.54 -0.91
CA ARG A 722 -44.34 -10.45 -0.93
C ARG A 722 -44.64 -11.04 0.44
N MET A 723 -43.63 -11.46 1.17
CA MET A 723 -43.78 -12.04 2.51
C MET A 723 -44.26 -11.01 3.51
N LEU A 724 -43.79 -9.76 3.40
CA LEU A 724 -44.32 -8.65 4.18
C LEU A 724 -45.80 -8.42 3.87
N LYS A 725 -46.18 -8.36 2.59
CA LYS A 725 -47.59 -8.22 2.21
C LYS A 725 -48.47 -9.33 2.79
N LEU A 726 -47.97 -10.57 2.80
CA LEU A 726 -48.64 -11.71 3.44
C LEU A 726 -48.73 -11.55 4.96
N GLU A 727 -47.63 -11.19 5.63
CA GLU A 727 -47.56 -10.97 7.08
C GLU A 727 -48.58 -9.93 7.54
N LEU A 728 -48.70 -8.81 6.82
CA LEU A 728 -49.66 -7.76 7.15
C LEU A 728 -51.11 -8.27 7.04
N LYS A 729 -51.43 -9.07 6.01
CA LYS A 729 -52.76 -9.69 5.88
C LYS A 729 -53.04 -10.73 6.95
N LEU A 730 -52.06 -11.54 7.31
CA LEU A 730 -52.18 -12.53 8.37
C LEU A 730 -52.39 -11.84 9.72
N ARG A 731 -51.71 -10.71 10.00
CA ARG A 731 -51.99 -9.88 11.19
C ARG A 731 -53.42 -9.35 11.21
N ASP A 732 -53.93 -8.86 10.09
CA ASP A 732 -55.31 -8.37 10.01
C ASP A 732 -56.33 -9.49 10.26
N ALA A 733 -56.03 -10.72 9.82
CA ALA A 733 -56.81 -11.91 10.17
C ALA A 733 -56.64 -12.32 11.65
N GLN A 734 -55.42 -12.21 12.19
CA GLN A 734 -55.09 -12.54 13.59
C GLN A 734 -55.77 -11.60 14.59
N ALA A 735 -55.98 -10.33 14.24
CA ALA A 735 -56.78 -9.40 15.05
C ALA A 735 -58.22 -9.89 15.29
N ARG A 736 -58.71 -10.83 14.47
CA ARG A 736 -60.03 -11.47 14.62
C ARG A 736 -59.97 -12.85 15.27
N GLU A 737 -58.77 -13.38 15.51
CA GLU A 737 -58.57 -14.69 16.14
C GLU A 737 -59.23 -14.75 17.51
N GLY A 738 -59.05 -13.72 18.34
CA GLY A 738 -59.62 -13.67 19.70
C GLY A 738 -61.16 -13.74 19.70
N GLU A 739 -61.81 -12.97 18.81
CA GLU A 739 -63.27 -12.98 18.66
C GLU A 739 -63.79 -14.36 18.23
N VAL A 740 -63.09 -15.02 17.31
CA VAL A 740 -63.48 -16.33 16.76
C VAL A 740 -63.17 -17.48 17.73
N ARG A 741 -62.08 -17.39 18.49
CA ARG A 741 -61.69 -18.39 19.49
C ARG A 741 -62.63 -18.36 20.69
N LEU A 742 -62.95 -17.16 21.20
CA LEU A 742 -63.96 -16.98 22.24
C LEU A 742 -65.34 -17.48 21.80
N LEU A 743 -65.69 -17.30 20.51
CA LEU A 743 -66.89 -17.90 19.94
C LEU A 743 -66.81 -19.44 20.02
N LEU A 744 -65.74 -20.07 19.52
CA LEU A 744 -65.61 -21.53 19.53
C LEU A 744 -65.76 -22.14 20.93
N ASP A 745 -65.08 -21.54 21.90
CA ASP A 745 -65.13 -21.93 23.32
C ASP A 745 -66.55 -21.73 23.88
N GLY A 746 -67.18 -20.59 23.58
CA GLY A 746 -68.54 -20.26 24.02
C GLY A 746 -69.66 -21.07 23.33
N LEU A 747 -69.36 -21.81 22.26
CA LEU A 747 -70.31 -22.73 21.62
C LEU A 747 -70.44 -24.05 22.40
N GLU A 748 -69.54 -24.36 23.32
CA GLU A 748 -69.64 -25.55 24.17
C GLU A 748 -70.71 -25.36 25.25
N GLY A 749 -71.75 -26.22 25.25
CA GLY A 749 -72.85 -26.18 26.21
C GLY A 749 -74.10 -25.41 25.78
N LEU A 750 -74.09 -24.76 24.61
CA LEU A 750 -75.28 -24.12 24.04
C LEU A 750 -76.17 -25.13 23.30
N SER A 751 -77.49 -24.90 23.31
CA SER A 751 -78.41 -25.64 22.43
C SER A 751 -78.14 -25.30 20.95
N ALA A 752 -78.51 -26.19 20.02
CA ALA A 752 -78.24 -25.99 18.59
C ALA A 752 -78.76 -24.65 18.04
N ASN A 753 -79.87 -24.14 18.58
CA ASN A 753 -80.45 -22.84 18.20
C ASN A 753 -79.65 -21.65 18.73
N GLU A 754 -79.24 -21.72 20.00
CA GLU A 754 -78.44 -20.66 20.64
C GLU A 754 -77.04 -20.59 20.04
N ALA A 755 -76.44 -21.75 19.74
CA ALA A 755 -75.16 -21.87 19.08
C ALA A 755 -75.17 -21.27 17.67
N LEU A 756 -76.19 -21.58 16.85
CA LEU A 756 -76.33 -20.98 15.50
C LEU A 756 -76.60 -19.46 15.57
N ALA A 757 -77.35 -18.98 16.57
CA ALA A 757 -77.57 -17.55 16.77
C ALA A 757 -76.28 -16.83 17.20
N ALA A 758 -75.45 -17.45 18.05
CA ALA A 758 -74.14 -16.92 18.45
C ALA A 758 -73.17 -16.82 17.27
N ILE A 759 -73.16 -17.83 16.39
CA ILE A 759 -72.38 -17.81 15.13
C ILE A 759 -72.85 -16.67 14.22
N ARG A 760 -74.17 -16.47 14.06
CA ARG A 760 -74.72 -15.38 13.23
C ARG A 760 -74.32 -13.99 13.70
N ARG A 761 -74.22 -13.76 15.02
CA ARG A 761 -73.72 -12.48 15.57
C ARG A 761 -72.28 -12.19 15.17
N HIS A 762 -71.48 -13.23 14.93
CA HIS A 762 -70.08 -13.15 14.55
C HIS A 762 -69.82 -13.44 13.06
N GLU A 763 -70.87 -13.59 12.25
CA GLU A 763 -70.76 -13.96 10.83
C GLU A 763 -69.94 -12.95 10.03
N THR A 764 -69.99 -11.67 10.40
CA THR A 764 -69.18 -10.61 9.77
C THR A 764 -67.69 -10.79 10.03
N ALA A 765 -67.30 -11.20 11.24
CA ALA A 765 -65.91 -11.49 11.59
C ALA A 765 -65.44 -12.77 10.89
N ILE A 766 -66.26 -13.83 10.90
CA ILE A 766 -65.99 -15.11 10.22
C ILE A 766 -65.82 -14.88 8.70
N SER A 767 -66.75 -14.16 8.07
CA SER A 767 -66.72 -13.89 6.63
C SER A 767 -65.53 -13.03 6.22
N ARG A 768 -65.15 -12.03 7.03
CA ARG A 768 -63.96 -11.21 6.77
C ARG A 768 -62.68 -12.02 6.90
N MET A 769 -62.56 -12.85 7.94
CA MET A 769 -61.42 -13.74 8.12
C MET A 769 -61.33 -14.78 6.98
N GLN A 770 -62.45 -15.36 6.58
CA GLN A 770 -62.54 -16.24 5.41
C GLN A 770 -62.13 -15.52 4.13
N ASN A 771 -62.61 -14.31 3.89
CA ASN A 771 -62.23 -13.55 2.70
C ASN A 771 -60.73 -13.24 2.63
N LEU A 772 -60.10 -12.90 3.76
CA LEU A 772 -58.65 -12.68 3.81
C LEU A 772 -57.85 -13.96 3.55
N LEU A 773 -58.30 -15.09 4.10
CA LEU A 773 -57.59 -16.36 4.03
C LEU A 773 -57.77 -17.06 2.68
N THR A 774 -59.00 -17.12 2.15
CA THR A 774 -59.36 -17.99 1.01
C THR A 774 -59.79 -17.24 -0.25
N THR A 775 -60.37 -16.04 -0.14
CA THR A 775 -60.95 -15.35 -1.32
C THR A 775 -59.90 -14.55 -2.07
N SER A 776 -59.56 -14.99 -3.29
CA SER A 776 -58.67 -14.25 -4.19
C SER A 776 -59.47 -13.34 -5.12
N THR A 777 -59.02 -12.09 -5.30
CA THR A 777 -59.52 -11.17 -6.33
C THR A 777 -58.48 -10.99 -7.44
N PHE A 778 -58.88 -10.41 -8.57
CA PHE A 778 -57.96 -10.11 -9.67
C PHE A 778 -56.83 -9.13 -9.27
N ALA A 779 -57.13 -8.20 -8.34
CA ALA A 779 -56.17 -7.20 -7.86
C ALA A 779 -55.39 -7.65 -6.62
N ASP A 780 -55.94 -8.55 -5.81
CA ASP A 780 -55.36 -8.93 -4.53
C ASP A 780 -55.62 -10.41 -4.19
N ARG A 781 -54.52 -11.17 -4.08
CA ARG A 781 -54.53 -12.62 -3.85
C ARG A 781 -54.78 -12.97 -2.39
N SER A 782 -55.47 -14.08 -2.13
CA SER A 782 -55.72 -14.60 -0.79
C SER A 782 -54.42 -15.01 -0.09
N CYS A 783 -54.46 -15.15 1.25
CA CYS A 783 -53.30 -15.64 2.01
C CYS A 783 -52.89 -17.05 1.54
N GLU A 784 -53.85 -17.93 1.25
CA GLU A 784 -53.62 -19.28 0.73
C GLU A 784 -52.76 -19.27 -0.55
N GLU A 785 -53.17 -18.49 -1.55
CA GLU A 785 -52.47 -18.44 -2.83
C GLU A 785 -51.09 -17.77 -2.69
N GLN A 786 -50.95 -16.79 -1.80
CA GLN A 786 -49.66 -16.16 -1.51
C GLN A 786 -48.69 -17.13 -0.84
N VAL A 787 -49.11 -17.85 0.21
CA VAL A 787 -48.29 -18.89 0.88
C VAL A 787 -47.84 -19.93 -0.14
N ARG A 788 -48.75 -20.42 -0.98
CA ARG A 788 -48.47 -21.43 -2.01
C ARG A 788 -47.45 -20.94 -3.03
N GLN A 789 -47.60 -19.71 -3.52
CA GLN A 789 -46.68 -19.15 -4.50
C GLN A 789 -45.30 -18.81 -3.92
N ILE A 790 -45.25 -18.24 -2.71
CA ILE A 790 -43.98 -17.93 -2.04
C ILE A 790 -43.22 -19.24 -1.82
N THR A 791 -43.87 -20.27 -1.26
CA THR A 791 -43.25 -21.58 -1.00
C THR A 791 -42.70 -22.23 -2.27
N ARG A 792 -43.49 -22.28 -3.36
CA ARG A 792 -43.04 -22.87 -4.63
C ARG A 792 -41.86 -22.11 -5.24
N LYS A 793 -41.93 -20.77 -5.27
CA LYS A 793 -40.89 -19.94 -5.88
C LYS A 793 -39.62 -19.93 -5.05
N LEU A 794 -39.73 -19.93 -3.72
CA LEU A 794 -38.59 -19.99 -2.81
C LEU A 794 -37.85 -21.32 -2.95
N ALA A 795 -38.56 -22.45 -3.12
CA ALA A 795 -37.93 -23.75 -3.38
C ALA A 795 -37.18 -23.79 -4.72
N ALA A 796 -37.77 -23.23 -5.79
CA ALA A 796 -37.08 -23.12 -7.08
C ALA A 796 -35.85 -22.21 -7.01
N HIS A 797 -35.96 -21.11 -6.24
CA HIS A 797 -34.88 -20.16 -6.01
C HIS A 797 -33.72 -20.79 -5.22
N ASP A 798 -34.01 -21.58 -4.19
CA ASP A 798 -33.03 -22.34 -3.41
C ASP A 798 -32.25 -23.35 -4.25
N SER A 799 -32.95 -24.07 -5.14
CA SER A 799 -32.32 -24.97 -6.10
C SER A 799 -31.39 -24.24 -7.07
N ALA A 800 -31.81 -23.07 -7.57
CA ALA A 800 -30.97 -22.23 -8.43
C ALA A 800 -29.73 -21.70 -7.70
N TRP A 801 -29.87 -21.30 -6.44
CA TRP A 801 -28.77 -20.83 -5.60
C TRP A 801 -27.74 -21.95 -5.33
N THR A 802 -28.21 -23.16 -5.02
CA THR A 802 -27.35 -24.33 -4.84
C THR A 802 -26.52 -24.63 -6.10
N SER A 803 -27.16 -24.59 -7.28
CA SER A 803 -26.47 -24.79 -8.56
C SER A 803 -25.43 -23.70 -8.85
N LEU A 804 -25.69 -22.43 -8.47
CA LEU A 804 -24.70 -21.36 -8.59
C LEU A 804 -23.51 -21.60 -7.66
N ASN A 805 -23.75 -22.01 -6.41
CA ASN A 805 -22.70 -22.28 -5.43
C ASN A 805 -21.78 -23.42 -5.85
N GLU A 806 -22.32 -24.48 -6.44
CA GLU A 806 -21.54 -25.58 -7.02
C GLU A 806 -20.66 -25.10 -8.19
N ARG A 807 -21.17 -24.18 -9.03
CA ARG A 807 -20.39 -23.58 -10.13
C ARG A 807 -19.26 -22.70 -9.61
N ILE A 808 -19.51 -21.93 -8.54
CA ILE A 808 -18.52 -21.03 -7.93
C ILE A 808 -17.41 -21.80 -7.22
N LEU A 809 -17.68 -22.97 -6.60
CA LEU A 809 -16.67 -23.79 -5.93
C LEU A 809 -15.56 -24.29 -6.85
N ASN A 810 -15.83 -24.36 -8.17
CA ASN A 810 -14.90 -24.85 -9.18
C ASN A 810 -14.06 -23.74 -9.82
N VAL A 811 -14.10 -22.51 -9.30
CA VAL A 811 -13.45 -21.31 -9.88
C VAL A 811 -12.42 -20.75 -8.89
N GLU A 812 -11.23 -20.37 -9.38
CA GLU A 812 -10.22 -19.66 -8.59
C GLU A 812 -10.73 -18.28 -8.11
N THR A 813 -10.63 -18.08 -6.79
CA THR A 813 -10.78 -16.85 -5.99
C THR A 813 -11.87 -15.85 -6.42
N LEU A 814 -13.03 -15.90 -5.75
CA LEU A 814 -13.97 -14.77 -5.70
C LEU A 814 -13.29 -13.50 -5.18
N THR A 815 -13.77 -12.33 -5.60
CA THR A 815 -13.34 -11.08 -4.95
C THR A 815 -13.87 -11.01 -3.51
N PRO A 816 -13.22 -10.26 -2.60
CA PRO A 816 -13.72 -10.07 -1.23
C PRO A 816 -15.17 -9.55 -1.19
N GLU A 817 -15.50 -8.62 -2.08
CA GLU A 817 -16.86 -8.06 -2.22
C GLU A 817 -17.88 -9.12 -2.66
N GLN A 818 -17.52 -9.97 -3.64
CA GLN A 818 -18.38 -11.07 -4.08
C GLN A 818 -18.59 -12.12 -2.98
N THR A 819 -17.56 -12.36 -2.17
CA THR A 819 -17.62 -13.29 -1.03
C THR A 819 -18.56 -12.76 0.05
N GLU A 820 -18.41 -11.50 0.45
CA GLU A 820 -19.29 -10.86 1.43
C GLU A 820 -20.75 -10.80 0.93
N GLN A 821 -20.96 -10.46 -0.35
CA GLN A 821 -22.29 -10.41 -0.95
C GLN A 821 -22.93 -11.81 -0.99
N LYS A 822 -22.15 -12.85 -1.34
CA LYS A 822 -22.61 -14.24 -1.33
C LYS A 822 -23.01 -14.68 0.07
N GLU A 823 -22.17 -14.47 1.08
CA GLU A 823 -22.47 -14.80 2.48
C GLU A 823 -23.71 -14.08 2.99
N THR A 824 -23.87 -12.80 2.61
CA THR A 824 -25.05 -12.01 2.93
C THR A 824 -26.32 -12.59 2.30
N LEU A 825 -26.26 -13.00 1.03
CA LEU A 825 -27.38 -13.62 0.34
C LEU A 825 -27.70 -15.01 0.92
N ASP A 826 -26.70 -15.80 1.28
CA ASP A 826 -26.87 -17.08 1.98
C ASP A 826 -27.65 -16.90 3.29
N ALA A 827 -27.22 -15.95 4.12
CA ALA A 827 -27.90 -15.63 5.37
C ALA A 827 -29.35 -15.13 5.14
N GLN A 828 -29.56 -14.26 4.15
CA GLN A 828 -30.90 -13.78 3.78
C GLN A 828 -31.81 -14.90 3.29
N LEU A 829 -31.29 -15.84 2.50
CA LEU A 829 -32.07 -16.98 2.00
C LEU A 829 -32.54 -17.87 3.15
N GLN A 830 -31.69 -18.13 4.14
CA GLN A 830 -32.10 -18.87 5.35
C GLN A 830 -33.18 -18.11 6.14
N GLN A 831 -33.00 -16.80 6.34
CA GLN A 831 -33.99 -15.95 7.00
C GLN A 831 -35.34 -15.96 6.26
N LEU A 832 -35.33 -15.93 4.91
CA LEU A 832 -36.53 -16.04 4.09
C LEU A 832 -37.22 -17.40 4.23
N LYS A 833 -36.47 -18.50 4.32
CA LYS A 833 -37.02 -19.85 4.57
C LYS A 833 -37.69 -19.93 5.93
N GLU A 834 -37.00 -19.49 6.98
CA GLU A 834 -37.53 -19.47 8.35
C GLU A 834 -38.80 -18.63 8.44
N ARG A 835 -38.77 -17.41 7.91
CA ARG A 835 -39.92 -16.51 7.90
C ARG A 835 -41.08 -17.08 7.08
N ASN A 836 -40.82 -17.76 5.96
CA ASN A 836 -41.88 -18.41 5.18
C ASN A 836 -42.50 -19.59 5.95
N GLY A 837 -41.68 -20.35 6.69
CA GLY A 837 -42.13 -21.38 7.61
C GLY A 837 -43.07 -20.83 8.68
N GLN A 838 -42.68 -19.73 9.35
CA GLN A 838 -43.49 -19.05 10.36
C GLN A 838 -44.83 -18.54 9.79
N LEU A 839 -44.80 -17.83 8.66
CA LEU A 839 -46.01 -17.32 8.01
C LEU A 839 -46.95 -18.46 7.57
N SER A 840 -46.38 -19.57 7.08
CA SER A 840 -47.15 -20.77 6.72
C SER A 840 -47.80 -21.41 7.94
N GLN A 841 -47.09 -21.48 9.08
CA GLN A 841 -47.64 -21.98 10.34
C GLN A 841 -48.77 -21.09 10.86
N GLN A 842 -48.59 -19.76 10.83
CA GLN A 842 -49.62 -18.79 11.22
C GLN A 842 -50.87 -18.92 10.35
N TYR A 843 -50.70 -18.98 9.02
CA TYR A 843 -51.80 -19.23 8.09
C TYR A 843 -52.53 -20.54 8.42
N ASN A 844 -51.79 -21.63 8.64
CA ASN A 844 -52.37 -22.94 8.95
C ASN A 844 -53.15 -22.91 10.28
N ALA A 845 -52.66 -22.21 11.30
CA ALA A 845 -53.36 -22.07 12.58
C ALA A 845 -54.68 -21.32 12.43
N LEU A 846 -54.67 -20.16 11.75
CA LEU A 846 -55.89 -19.37 11.49
C LEU A 846 -56.88 -20.13 10.60
N ASN A 847 -56.39 -20.82 9.57
CA ASN A 847 -57.22 -21.62 8.68
C ASN A 847 -57.84 -22.83 9.41
N ARG A 848 -57.13 -23.45 10.35
CA ARG A 848 -57.70 -24.51 11.21
C ARG A 848 -58.83 -23.99 12.08
N LEU A 849 -58.62 -22.86 12.76
CA LEU A 849 -59.67 -22.20 13.56
C LEU A 849 -60.91 -21.89 12.71
N LEU A 850 -60.72 -21.29 11.53
CA LEU A 850 -61.82 -21.00 10.61
C LEU A 850 -62.55 -22.28 10.16
N THR A 851 -61.79 -23.31 9.77
CA THR A 851 -62.36 -24.59 9.32
C THR A 851 -63.14 -25.27 10.45
N GLU A 852 -62.68 -25.15 11.69
CA GLU A 852 -63.37 -25.70 12.85
C GLU A 852 -64.71 -25.00 13.12
N VAL A 853 -64.75 -23.66 13.03
CA VAL A 853 -66.00 -22.88 13.14
C VAL A 853 -66.98 -23.27 12.04
N ILE A 854 -66.51 -23.36 10.79
CA ILE A 854 -67.33 -23.76 9.64
C ILE A 854 -67.86 -25.18 9.86
N ARG A 855 -67.01 -26.12 10.28
CA ARG A 855 -67.40 -27.51 10.56
C ARG A 855 -68.45 -27.58 11.68
N LYS A 856 -68.26 -26.82 12.77
CA LYS A 856 -69.20 -26.78 13.91
C LYS A 856 -70.53 -26.16 13.49
N LYS A 857 -70.50 -25.07 12.70
CA LYS A 857 -71.69 -24.46 12.07
C LYS A 857 -72.47 -25.48 11.24
N GLU A 858 -71.78 -26.20 10.35
CA GLU A 858 -72.40 -27.23 9.49
C GLU A 858 -72.97 -28.40 10.29
N ALA A 859 -72.27 -28.85 11.34
CA ALA A 859 -72.75 -29.92 12.21
C ALA A 859 -74.00 -29.51 12.99
N LEU A 860 -74.05 -28.29 13.52
CA LEU A 860 -75.21 -27.73 14.21
C LEU A 860 -76.40 -27.52 13.26
N GLN A 861 -76.13 -27.10 12.01
CA GLN A 861 -77.16 -27.03 10.97
C GLN A 861 -77.73 -28.42 10.66
N LEU A 862 -76.88 -29.44 10.52
CA LEU A 862 -77.31 -30.81 10.26
C LEU A 862 -78.11 -31.39 11.43
N GLN A 863 -77.68 -31.17 12.67
CA GLN A 863 -78.40 -31.60 13.87
C GLN A 863 -79.81 -31.00 13.89
N ARG A 864 -79.95 -29.69 13.63
CA ARG A 864 -81.24 -29.01 13.60
C ARG A 864 -82.15 -29.51 12.48
N LEU A 865 -81.58 -29.76 11.29
CA LEU A 865 -82.33 -30.34 10.17
C LEU A 865 -82.84 -31.74 10.51
N ALA A 866 -82.01 -32.58 11.16
CA ALA A 866 -82.40 -33.92 11.58
C ALA A 866 -83.47 -33.90 12.69
N GLU A 867 -83.35 -33.02 13.69
CA GLU A 867 -84.37 -32.84 14.74
C GLU A 867 -85.72 -32.40 14.14
N MET A 868 -85.67 -31.50 13.15
CA MET A 868 -86.87 -31.03 12.45
C MET A 868 -87.50 -32.14 11.59
N ALA A 869 -86.68 -32.89 10.84
CA ALA A 869 -87.14 -34.04 10.04
C ALA A 869 -87.77 -35.11 10.93
N ALA A 870 -87.15 -35.46 12.06
CA ALA A 870 -87.68 -36.42 13.02
C ALA A 870 -89.01 -35.95 13.63
N SER A 871 -89.09 -34.69 14.07
CA SER A 871 -90.34 -34.12 14.61
C SER A 871 -91.47 -34.11 13.57
N MET A 872 -91.16 -33.79 12.31
CA MET A 872 -92.13 -33.86 11.22
C MET A 872 -92.56 -35.30 10.91
N GLN A 873 -91.63 -36.25 10.96
CA GLN A 873 -91.91 -37.67 10.75
C GLN A 873 -92.81 -38.23 11.86
N ASP A 874 -92.57 -37.86 13.12
CA ASP A 874 -93.40 -38.24 14.25
C ASP A 874 -94.82 -37.68 14.12
N LEU A 875 -94.95 -36.40 13.76
CA LEU A 875 -96.24 -35.77 13.50
C LEU A 875 -96.96 -36.39 12.29
N ALA A 876 -96.23 -36.75 11.24
CA ALA A 876 -96.81 -37.43 10.07
C ALA A 876 -97.31 -38.83 10.44
N THR A 877 -96.57 -39.55 11.29
CA THR A 877 -96.96 -40.87 11.78
C THR A 877 -98.17 -40.80 12.72
N GLN A 878 -98.27 -39.76 13.56
CA GLN A 878 -99.46 -39.49 14.35
C GLN A 878 -100.66 -39.11 13.48
N ALA A 879 -100.44 -38.37 12.39
CA ALA A 879 -101.46 -38.03 11.40
C ALA A 879 -101.94 -39.25 10.58
N ASP A 880 -101.08 -40.22 10.29
CA ASP A 880 -101.50 -41.45 9.60
C ASP A 880 -102.49 -42.27 10.48
N ASN A 881 -102.46 -42.08 11.81
CA ASN A 881 -103.36 -42.75 12.77
C ASN A 881 -104.62 -41.94 13.15
N LEU A 882 -104.99 -40.93 12.34
CA LEU A 882 -106.09 -39.99 12.61
C LEU A 882 -107.45 -40.64 12.94
N ALA A 883 -107.73 -41.83 12.40
CA ALA A 883 -108.99 -42.52 12.63
C ALA A 883 -109.19 -42.97 14.10
N LEU A 884 -108.10 -43.13 14.86
CA LEU A 884 -108.09 -43.67 16.22
C LEU A 884 -108.10 -42.60 17.33
N LEU A 885 -107.93 -41.33 16.96
CA LEU A 885 -107.77 -40.22 17.92
C LEU A 885 -109.11 -39.57 18.29
N ALA A 886 -109.24 -39.16 19.56
CA ALA A 886 -110.39 -38.40 20.03
C ALA A 886 -110.38 -36.95 19.51
N THR A 887 -111.54 -36.29 19.41
CA THR A 887 -111.65 -34.89 18.92
C THR A 887 -110.71 -33.88 19.59
N PRO A 888 -110.50 -33.86 20.93
CA PRO A 888 -109.53 -32.96 21.56
C PRO A 888 -108.06 -33.32 21.23
N GLU A 889 -107.76 -34.58 20.95
CA GLU A 889 -106.43 -35.01 20.51
C GLU A 889 -106.17 -34.63 19.05
N LYS A 890 -107.21 -34.69 18.20
CA LYS A 890 -107.18 -34.18 16.82
C LYS A 890 -106.92 -32.67 16.78
N GLN A 891 -107.54 -31.89 17.67
CA GLN A 891 -107.25 -30.45 17.79
C GLN A 891 -105.81 -30.19 18.26
N ARG A 892 -105.31 -30.92 19.26
CA ARG A 892 -103.89 -30.79 19.71
C ARG A 892 -102.90 -31.19 18.61
N LEU A 893 -103.21 -32.23 17.85
CA LEU A 893 -102.38 -32.65 16.71
C LEU A 893 -102.45 -31.62 15.57
N GLN A 894 -103.62 -31.04 15.30
CA GLN A 894 -103.78 -29.94 14.34
C GLN A 894 -102.96 -28.72 14.76
N GLU A 895 -103.02 -28.30 16.02
CA GLU A 895 -102.21 -27.21 16.55
C GLU A 895 -100.71 -27.53 16.52
N ALA A 896 -100.31 -28.77 16.81
CA ALA A 896 -98.91 -29.20 16.73
C ALA A 896 -98.39 -29.22 15.30
N ILE A 897 -99.17 -29.73 14.34
CA ILE A 897 -98.84 -29.72 12.91
C ILE A 897 -98.81 -28.29 12.38
N HIS A 898 -99.80 -27.46 12.71
CA HIS A 898 -99.85 -26.04 12.34
C HIS A 898 -98.64 -25.29 12.88
N LYS A 899 -98.31 -25.49 14.17
CA LYS A 899 -97.13 -24.89 14.81
C LYS A 899 -95.84 -25.37 14.18
N GLN A 900 -95.74 -26.65 13.80
CA GLN A 900 -94.54 -27.19 13.13
C GLN A 900 -94.42 -26.66 11.70
N LEU A 901 -95.51 -26.54 10.94
CA LEU A 901 -95.54 -25.93 9.60
C LEU A 901 -95.27 -24.43 9.63
N GLN A 902 -95.75 -23.70 10.65
CA GLN A 902 -95.39 -22.30 10.89
C GLN A 902 -93.91 -22.17 11.28
N THR A 903 -93.41 -23.03 12.16
CA THR A 903 -91.99 -23.07 12.53
C THR A 903 -91.15 -23.36 11.29
N LEU A 904 -91.60 -24.28 10.44
CA LEU A 904 -90.97 -24.56 9.16
C LEU A 904 -91.02 -23.36 8.21
N ALA A 905 -92.11 -22.60 8.13
CA ALA A 905 -92.20 -21.40 7.29
C ALA A 905 -91.24 -20.28 7.76
N VAL A 906 -91.05 -20.13 9.08
CA VAL A 906 -90.09 -19.17 9.66
C VAL A 906 -88.65 -19.66 9.51
N VAL A 907 -88.41 -20.97 9.65
CA VAL A 907 -87.10 -21.61 9.49
C VAL A 907 -86.71 -21.75 8.01
N ASP A 908 -87.68 -21.93 7.09
CA ASP A 908 -87.55 -21.97 5.62
C ASP A 908 -86.87 -20.70 5.09
N ALA A 909 -87.20 -19.54 5.67
CA ALA A 909 -86.63 -18.28 5.19
C ALA A 909 -85.16 -18.08 5.58
N SER A 910 -84.71 -18.69 6.69
CA SER A 910 -83.43 -18.36 7.34
C SER A 910 -82.41 -19.51 7.33
N LEU A 911 -82.84 -20.76 7.44
CA LEU A 911 -81.94 -21.92 7.43
C LEU A 911 -81.75 -22.43 6.00
N LEU A 912 -82.80 -22.45 5.18
CA LEU A 912 -82.70 -22.88 3.78
C LEU A 912 -81.90 -21.90 2.93
N THR A 913 -81.94 -20.59 3.19
CA THR A 913 -81.02 -19.61 2.56
C THR A 913 -79.55 -19.87 2.90
N ASP A 914 -79.26 -20.21 4.16
CA ASP A 914 -77.90 -20.52 4.64
C ASP A 914 -77.39 -21.89 4.12
N VAL A 915 -78.29 -22.81 3.77
CA VAL A 915 -77.98 -24.23 3.52
C VAL A 915 -78.16 -24.64 2.05
N SER A 916 -78.92 -23.88 1.23
CA SER A 916 -79.14 -24.14 -0.20
C SER A 916 -77.85 -24.13 -1.05
N GLY A 917 -76.73 -23.63 -0.50
CA GLY A 917 -75.41 -23.68 -1.12
C GLY A 917 -74.49 -24.80 -0.61
N SER A 918 -74.92 -25.60 0.36
CA SER A 918 -74.09 -26.64 0.98
C SER A 918 -73.91 -27.84 0.05
N LYS A 919 -72.66 -28.21 -0.24
CA LYS A 919 -72.31 -29.38 -1.05
C LYS A 919 -72.32 -30.70 -0.27
N LYS A 920 -72.68 -30.67 1.03
CA LYS A 920 -72.64 -31.87 1.87
C LYS A 920 -73.88 -32.74 1.64
N PRO A 921 -73.71 -34.01 1.23
CA PRO A 921 -74.82 -34.89 0.90
C PRO A 921 -75.76 -35.13 2.07
N ALA A 922 -75.25 -35.24 3.30
CA ALA A 922 -76.06 -35.45 4.50
C ALA A 922 -77.04 -34.29 4.78
N ILE A 923 -76.63 -33.05 4.48
CA ILE A 923 -77.48 -31.88 4.63
C ILE A 923 -78.57 -31.87 3.55
N ALA A 924 -78.21 -32.19 2.30
CA ALA A 924 -79.15 -32.30 1.20
C ALA A 924 -80.19 -33.41 1.43
N GLU A 925 -79.76 -34.55 1.99
CA GLU A 925 -80.63 -35.69 2.32
C GLU A 925 -81.67 -35.34 3.39
N GLN A 926 -81.28 -34.62 4.44
CA GLN A 926 -82.22 -34.16 5.47
C GLN A 926 -83.19 -33.10 4.93
N LEU A 927 -82.72 -32.18 4.07
CA LEU A 927 -83.60 -31.24 3.38
C LEU A 927 -84.62 -31.94 2.49
N GLU A 928 -84.21 -32.97 1.75
CA GLU A 928 -85.11 -33.77 0.92
C GLU A 928 -86.14 -34.54 1.78
N ALA A 929 -85.73 -35.08 2.92
CA ALA A 929 -86.64 -35.73 3.86
C ALA A 929 -87.71 -34.75 4.39
N ILE A 930 -87.31 -33.53 4.75
CA ILE A 930 -88.21 -32.45 5.16
C ILE A 930 -89.18 -32.07 4.03
N GLU A 931 -88.68 -31.87 2.80
CA GLU A 931 -89.50 -31.54 1.63
C GLU A 931 -90.51 -32.65 1.28
N ARG A 932 -90.16 -33.92 1.48
CA ARG A 932 -91.11 -35.05 1.32
C ARG A 932 -92.20 -35.07 2.38
N LEU A 933 -91.90 -34.63 3.61
CA LEU A 933 -92.85 -34.63 4.73
C LEU A 933 -93.77 -33.41 4.74
N LYS A 934 -93.33 -32.28 4.20
CA LYS A 934 -94.08 -31.02 4.09
C LYS A 934 -95.47 -31.15 3.43
N PRO A 935 -95.63 -31.77 2.24
CA PRO A 935 -96.95 -31.93 1.63
C PRO A 935 -97.83 -32.92 2.39
N ARG A 936 -97.24 -33.94 3.02
CA ARG A 936 -97.96 -34.92 3.85
C ARG A 936 -98.59 -34.26 5.07
N LEU A 937 -97.81 -33.46 5.81
CA LEU A 937 -98.29 -32.71 6.97
C LEU A 937 -99.30 -31.62 6.59
N SER A 938 -99.08 -30.92 5.46
CA SER A 938 -100.03 -29.91 4.96
C SER A 938 -101.38 -30.53 4.56
N SER A 939 -101.36 -31.73 3.98
CA SER A 939 -102.58 -32.50 3.67
C SER A 939 -103.27 -32.99 4.94
N ALA A 940 -102.50 -33.48 5.92
CA ALA A 940 -103.01 -33.89 7.23
C ALA A 940 -103.65 -32.71 7.98
N GLU A 941 -103.03 -31.53 7.95
CA GLU A 941 -103.58 -30.30 8.51
C GLU A 941 -104.91 -29.92 7.87
N LYS A 942 -105.00 -29.91 6.53
CA LYS A 942 -106.25 -29.65 5.81
C LYS A 942 -107.34 -30.66 6.16
N THR A 943 -106.98 -31.94 6.27
CA THR A 943 -107.90 -33.02 6.64
C THR A 943 -108.39 -32.85 8.09
N LEU A 944 -107.49 -32.49 9.00
CA LEU A 944 -107.82 -32.15 10.39
C LEU A 944 -108.70 -30.91 10.49
N GLN A 945 -108.42 -29.87 9.71
CA GLN A 945 -109.18 -28.62 9.65
C GLN A 945 -110.61 -28.83 9.12
N GLN A 946 -110.79 -29.75 8.16
CA GLN A 946 -112.10 -30.20 7.71
C GLN A 946 -112.83 -31.03 8.77
N ALA A 947 -112.11 -31.86 9.53
CA ALA A 947 -112.68 -32.68 10.60
C ALA A 947 -113.02 -31.89 11.88
N THR A 948 -112.40 -30.73 12.11
CA THR A 948 -112.59 -29.89 13.32
C THR A 948 -113.50 -28.66 13.10
N GLY A 949 -113.89 -28.35 11.86
CA GLY A 949 -115.00 -27.43 11.55
C GLY A 949 -114.72 -25.94 11.77
N VAL A 950 -113.46 -25.48 11.76
CA VAL A 950 -113.12 -24.06 11.91
C VAL A 950 -112.76 -23.45 10.55
N SER A 951 -113.70 -22.70 9.98
CA SER A 951 -113.55 -21.95 8.72
C SER A 951 -113.20 -20.48 8.99
N GLY A 952 -112.03 -20.04 8.53
CA GLY A 952 -111.58 -18.64 8.56
C GLY A 952 -111.46 -18.09 7.13
N VAL A 953 -112.21 -17.02 6.88
CA VAL A 953 -112.43 -16.30 5.61
C VAL A 953 -111.21 -15.46 5.19
N TYR A 954 -110.81 -15.55 3.92
CA TYR A 954 -110.20 -14.44 3.19
C TYR A 954 -110.62 -14.49 1.70
N ASP A 955 -111.27 -13.43 1.24
CA ASP A 955 -111.73 -13.19 -0.14
C ASP A 955 -110.56 -12.74 -1.03
N ASP A 956 -110.41 -13.42 -2.18
CA ASP A 956 -109.37 -13.20 -3.20
C ASP A 956 -109.73 -12.08 -4.20
N GLU A 957 -110.91 -11.46 -4.10
CA GLU A 957 -111.40 -10.46 -5.09
C GLU A 957 -110.85 -9.03 -4.90
N ASP A 958 -110.41 -8.65 -3.69
CA ASP A 958 -109.83 -7.32 -3.41
C ASP A 958 -108.36 -7.17 -3.84
N LEU A 959 -107.66 -8.29 -4.11
CA LEU A 959 -106.24 -8.28 -4.50
C LEU A 959 -106.02 -7.91 -5.97
N GLU A 960 -106.99 -8.20 -6.84
CA GLU A 960 -106.91 -8.00 -8.29
C GLU A 960 -106.99 -6.49 -8.66
N THR A 961 -107.83 -5.73 -7.94
CA THR A 961 -108.04 -4.29 -8.17
C THR A 961 -106.83 -3.47 -7.71
N VAL A 962 -106.21 -3.85 -6.59
CA VAL A 962 -104.97 -3.24 -6.10
C VAL A 962 -103.79 -3.53 -7.04
N ARG A 963 -103.75 -4.71 -7.67
CA ARG A 963 -102.73 -5.06 -8.68
C ARG A 963 -102.83 -4.18 -9.93
N ARG A 964 -104.03 -3.90 -10.45
CA ARG A 964 -104.18 -3.03 -11.64
C ARG A 964 -103.78 -1.57 -11.37
N VAL A 965 -104.24 -0.99 -10.27
CA VAL A 965 -103.91 0.41 -9.92
C VAL A 965 -102.41 0.60 -9.68
N ARG A 966 -101.75 -0.39 -9.04
CA ARG A 966 -100.30 -0.36 -8.85
C ARG A 966 -99.55 -0.53 -10.17
N HIS A 967 -100.03 -1.39 -11.06
CA HIS A 967 -99.41 -1.61 -12.37
C HIS A 967 -99.45 -0.35 -13.24
N ASP A 968 -100.62 0.32 -13.36
CA ASP A 968 -100.78 1.52 -14.19
C ASP A 968 -99.90 2.68 -13.70
N ARG A 969 -99.82 2.89 -12.38
CA ARG A 969 -98.96 3.92 -11.79
C ARG A 969 -97.48 3.61 -11.97
N LEU A 970 -97.08 2.33 -11.88
CA LEU A 970 -95.70 1.96 -12.13
C LEU A 970 -95.33 2.13 -13.60
N THR A 971 -96.27 1.87 -14.52
CA THR A 971 -96.11 2.14 -15.95
C THR A 971 -95.98 3.63 -16.25
N ALA A 972 -96.75 4.48 -15.58
CA ALA A 972 -96.59 5.93 -15.67
C ALA A 972 -95.21 6.39 -15.14
N LEU A 973 -94.75 5.83 -14.01
CA LEU A 973 -93.44 6.13 -13.44
C LEU A 973 -92.30 5.66 -14.35
N LYS A 974 -92.40 4.43 -14.90
CA LYS A 974 -91.46 3.89 -15.90
C LYS A 974 -91.39 4.83 -17.11
N THR A 975 -92.55 5.27 -17.62
CA THR A 975 -92.63 6.17 -18.78
C THR A 975 -91.98 7.53 -18.50
N LYS A 976 -92.20 8.12 -17.31
CA LYS A 976 -91.61 9.40 -16.91
C LYS A 976 -90.08 9.36 -16.84
N PHE A 977 -89.52 8.32 -16.23
CA PHE A 977 -88.07 8.24 -15.99
C PHE A 977 -87.28 7.60 -17.14
N PHE A 978 -87.83 6.58 -17.79
CA PHE A 978 -87.14 5.81 -18.84
C PHE A 978 -87.64 6.13 -20.25
N GLY A 979 -88.84 6.69 -20.42
CA GLY A 979 -89.46 6.98 -21.71
C GLY A 979 -90.48 5.91 -22.14
N SER A 980 -91.23 6.18 -23.20
CA SER A 980 -92.32 5.31 -23.70
C SER A 980 -91.87 4.26 -24.72
N ARG A 981 -90.61 4.27 -25.13
CA ARG A 981 -90.02 3.28 -26.06
C ARG A 981 -89.10 2.35 -25.30
N ASP A 982 -89.38 1.05 -25.32
CA ASP A 982 -88.62 0.03 -24.57
C ASP A 982 -87.18 -0.18 -25.10
N ASP A 983 -86.89 0.27 -26.33
CA ASP A 983 -85.59 0.11 -27.00
C ASP A 983 -84.66 1.33 -26.87
N GLN A 984 -85.14 2.46 -26.33
CA GLN A 984 -84.32 3.67 -26.19
C GLN A 984 -84.71 4.53 -24.97
N LEU A 985 -83.75 4.71 -24.05
CA LEU A 985 -83.88 5.60 -22.89
C LEU A 985 -84.22 7.03 -23.36
N SER A 986 -85.44 7.48 -23.11
CA SER A 986 -86.01 8.72 -23.65
C SER A 986 -86.82 9.57 -22.64
N GLY A 987 -86.78 9.22 -21.34
CA GLY A 987 -87.31 10.03 -20.22
C GLY A 987 -86.22 10.80 -19.46
N ILE A 988 -86.47 11.12 -18.18
CA ILE A 988 -85.53 11.88 -17.31
C ILE A 988 -84.10 11.32 -17.32
N PHE A 989 -83.95 9.99 -17.36
CA PHE A 989 -82.65 9.33 -17.43
C PHE A 989 -82.02 9.38 -18.84
N GLY A 990 -82.83 9.35 -19.90
CA GLY A 990 -82.38 9.58 -21.27
C GLY A 990 -81.86 11.00 -21.48
N ASP A 991 -82.59 11.99 -20.97
CA ASP A 991 -82.20 13.40 -21.02
C ASP A 991 -80.91 13.65 -20.24
N TYR A 992 -80.73 13.01 -19.09
CA TYR A 992 -79.47 13.02 -18.34
C TYR A 992 -78.29 12.50 -19.17
N LEU A 993 -78.45 11.37 -19.86
CA LEU A 993 -77.37 10.81 -20.68
C LEU A 993 -77.01 11.74 -21.85
N LYS A 994 -78.01 12.40 -22.46
CA LYS A 994 -77.79 13.40 -23.52
C LYS A 994 -77.05 14.64 -23.00
N GLU A 995 -77.49 15.21 -21.88
CA GLU A 995 -76.88 16.40 -21.27
C GLU A 995 -75.43 16.12 -20.85
N ARG A 996 -75.16 14.94 -20.29
CA ARG A 996 -73.82 14.47 -19.97
C ARG A 996 -72.94 14.31 -21.21
N ALA A 997 -73.46 13.65 -22.26
CA ALA A 997 -72.72 13.44 -23.50
C ALA A 997 -72.33 14.76 -24.16
N HIS A 998 -73.18 15.78 -24.09
CA HIS A 998 -72.86 17.13 -24.57
C HIS A 998 -71.77 17.80 -23.71
N THR A 999 -71.92 17.76 -22.39
CA THR A 999 -71.03 18.43 -21.42
C THR A 999 -69.62 17.82 -21.36
N PHE A 1000 -69.48 16.52 -21.57
CA PHE A 1000 -68.20 15.80 -21.48
C PHE A 1000 -67.71 15.22 -22.81
N SER A 1001 -68.31 15.65 -23.94
CA SER A 1001 -68.01 15.17 -25.30
C SER A 1001 -66.51 15.08 -25.62
N TRP A 1002 -65.73 16.11 -25.26
CA TRP A 1002 -64.28 16.13 -25.50
C TRP A 1002 -63.51 15.14 -24.62
N ARG A 1003 -63.92 14.92 -23.36
CA ARG A 1003 -63.27 13.96 -22.44
C ARG A 1003 -63.66 12.51 -22.76
N ASP A 1004 -64.90 12.30 -23.21
CA ASP A 1004 -65.36 10.99 -23.63
C ASP A 1004 -64.70 10.56 -24.96
N PHE A 1005 -64.33 11.51 -25.85
CA PHE A 1005 -63.52 11.26 -27.05
C PHE A 1005 -62.11 10.70 -26.74
N PHE A 1006 -61.41 11.21 -25.73
CA PHE A 1006 -60.11 10.64 -25.31
C PHE A 1006 -60.27 9.27 -24.63
N SER A 1007 -61.37 9.07 -23.89
CA SER A 1007 -61.62 7.79 -23.23
C SER A 1007 -62.04 6.68 -24.20
N SER A 1008 -62.70 7.02 -25.33
CA SER A 1008 -63.05 6.07 -26.39
C SER A 1008 -61.85 5.69 -27.26
N ALA A 1009 -60.90 6.61 -27.49
CA ALA A 1009 -59.61 6.29 -28.10
C ALA A 1009 -58.75 5.35 -27.23
N ALA A 1010 -58.76 5.53 -25.90
CA ALA A 1010 -58.11 4.62 -24.95
C ALA A 1010 -58.80 3.23 -24.90
N ALA A 1011 -60.13 3.18 -25.04
CA ALA A 1011 -60.88 1.92 -25.08
C ALA A 1011 -60.61 1.09 -26.36
N LEU A 1012 -60.25 1.74 -27.49
CA LEU A 1012 -59.87 1.04 -28.72
C LEU A 1012 -58.51 0.32 -28.58
N PHE A 1013 -57.57 0.90 -27.82
CA PHE A 1013 -56.25 0.33 -27.53
C PHE A 1013 -56.26 -0.74 -26.41
N LEU A 1014 -57.23 -0.68 -25.49
CA LEU A 1014 -57.33 -1.56 -24.32
C LEU A 1014 -58.48 -2.58 -24.40
N ARG A 1015 -58.98 -2.87 -25.60
CA ARG A 1015 -60.12 -3.78 -25.82
C ARG A 1015 -59.88 -5.21 -25.32
N CYS A 1016 -58.63 -5.61 -25.07
CA CYS A 1016 -58.26 -6.88 -24.43
C CYS A 1016 -58.47 -6.94 -22.90
N PHE A 1017 -58.80 -5.82 -22.23
CA PHE A 1017 -58.90 -5.74 -20.76
C PHE A 1017 -60.28 -5.37 -20.21
N SER A 1018 -61.35 -5.52 -21.00
CA SER A 1018 -62.74 -5.27 -20.55
C SER A 1018 -62.99 -3.88 -19.92
N TYR A 1019 -62.26 -2.86 -20.38
CA TYR A 1019 -62.42 -1.49 -19.89
C TYR A 1019 -63.69 -0.85 -20.46
N GLN A 1020 -64.64 -0.49 -19.58
CA GLN A 1020 -65.87 0.24 -19.94
C GLN A 1020 -65.73 1.71 -19.58
N THR A 1021 -66.16 2.60 -20.50
CA THR A 1021 -66.11 4.05 -20.28
C THR A 1021 -67.06 4.48 -19.16
N GLU A 1022 -66.83 5.66 -18.58
CA GLU A 1022 -67.71 6.21 -17.53
C GLU A 1022 -69.14 6.46 -18.03
N ALA A 1023 -69.30 6.70 -19.34
CA ALA A 1023 -70.59 6.85 -20.02
C ALA A 1023 -71.29 5.49 -20.17
N GLU A 1024 -70.59 4.47 -20.70
CA GLU A 1024 -71.11 3.10 -20.82
C GLU A 1024 -71.53 2.52 -19.47
N LYS A 1025 -70.73 2.73 -18.41
CA LYS A 1025 -71.07 2.27 -17.06
C LYS A 1025 -72.39 2.84 -16.54
N ARG A 1026 -72.74 4.07 -16.93
CA ARG A 1026 -74.00 4.72 -16.51
C ARG A 1026 -75.17 4.31 -17.39
N GLN A 1027 -74.95 4.15 -18.69
CA GLN A 1027 -75.95 3.62 -19.60
C GLN A 1027 -76.32 2.18 -19.23
N ASN A 1028 -75.34 1.29 -19.09
CA ASN A 1028 -75.55 -0.10 -18.70
C ASN A 1028 -76.30 -0.21 -17.36
N TYR A 1029 -75.96 0.64 -16.39
CA TYR A 1029 -76.67 0.69 -15.12
C TYR A 1029 -78.13 1.13 -15.28
N LEU A 1030 -78.41 2.14 -16.11
CA LEU A 1030 -79.78 2.61 -16.34
C LEU A 1030 -80.63 1.58 -17.09
N GLU A 1031 -80.03 0.80 -17.99
CA GLU A 1031 -80.66 -0.34 -18.65
C GLU A 1031 -80.95 -1.48 -17.67
N GLN A 1032 -79.99 -1.80 -16.77
CA GLN A 1032 -80.21 -2.74 -15.67
C GLN A 1032 -81.32 -2.27 -14.74
N LEU A 1033 -81.37 -0.98 -14.40
CA LEU A 1033 -82.43 -0.42 -13.58
C LEU A 1033 -83.79 -0.49 -14.29
N ASN A 1034 -83.88 -0.17 -15.58
CA ASN A 1034 -85.11 -0.32 -16.37
C ASN A 1034 -85.59 -1.79 -16.39
N SER A 1035 -84.66 -2.72 -16.55
CA SER A 1035 -84.93 -4.17 -16.51
C SER A 1035 -85.45 -4.60 -15.13
N ALA A 1036 -84.82 -4.15 -14.05
CA ALA A 1036 -85.27 -4.44 -12.69
C ALA A 1036 -86.66 -3.86 -12.38
N VAL A 1037 -87.00 -2.69 -12.95
CA VAL A 1037 -88.34 -2.11 -12.87
C VAL A 1037 -89.35 -2.97 -13.63
N ALA A 1038 -89.01 -3.44 -14.84
CA ALA A 1038 -89.86 -4.33 -15.61
C ALA A 1038 -90.07 -5.69 -14.94
N GLU A 1039 -89.02 -6.27 -14.34
CA GLU A 1039 -89.13 -7.49 -13.54
C GLU A 1039 -90.01 -7.28 -12.31
N TYR A 1040 -89.91 -6.12 -11.65
CA TYR A 1040 -90.80 -5.77 -10.54
C TYR A 1040 -92.26 -5.58 -11.00
N GLN A 1041 -92.49 -5.00 -12.19
CA GLN A 1041 -93.84 -4.90 -12.78
C GLN A 1041 -94.48 -6.28 -12.99
N GLN A 1042 -93.69 -7.26 -13.39
CA GLN A 1042 -94.15 -8.64 -13.65
C GLN A 1042 -94.23 -9.47 -12.37
N ASN A 1043 -93.34 -9.23 -11.40
CA ASN A 1043 -93.26 -9.98 -10.16
C ASN A 1043 -92.97 -9.07 -8.95
N PRO A 1044 -94.00 -8.74 -8.15
CA PRO A 1044 -93.84 -7.88 -6.98
C PRO A 1044 -92.85 -8.39 -5.91
N ALA A 1045 -92.53 -9.69 -5.87
CA ALA A 1045 -91.53 -10.24 -4.95
C ALA A 1045 -90.10 -9.73 -5.25
N ARG A 1046 -89.86 -9.18 -6.45
CA ARG A 1046 -88.57 -8.59 -6.85
C ARG A 1046 -88.33 -7.18 -6.31
N TYR A 1047 -89.19 -6.66 -5.43
CA TYR A 1047 -89.03 -5.31 -4.87
C TYR A 1047 -87.66 -5.09 -4.20
N ASN A 1048 -87.18 -6.06 -3.42
CA ASN A 1048 -85.87 -5.97 -2.77
C ASN A 1048 -84.72 -5.95 -3.78
N ALA A 1049 -84.87 -6.66 -4.91
CA ALA A 1049 -83.89 -6.63 -5.99
C ALA A 1049 -83.87 -5.24 -6.66
N LEU A 1050 -85.03 -4.66 -6.95
CA LEU A 1050 -85.14 -3.28 -7.46
C LEU A 1050 -84.55 -2.25 -6.48
N GLN A 1051 -84.83 -2.36 -5.18
CA GLN A 1051 -84.23 -1.49 -4.17
C GLN A 1051 -82.70 -1.65 -4.09
N THR A 1052 -82.19 -2.87 -4.27
CA THR A 1052 -80.75 -3.15 -4.29
C THR A 1052 -80.10 -2.45 -5.48
N VAL A 1053 -80.65 -2.58 -6.68
CA VAL A 1053 -80.12 -1.90 -7.88
C VAL A 1053 -80.13 -0.37 -7.70
N ILE A 1054 -81.21 0.20 -7.16
CA ILE A 1054 -81.28 1.64 -6.86
C ILE A 1054 -80.21 2.05 -5.83
N GLY A 1055 -80.04 1.25 -4.76
CA GLY A 1055 -79.05 1.49 -3.72
C GLY A 1055 -77.61 1.43 -4.22
N GLU A 1056 -77.30 0.45 -5.07
CA GLU A 1056 -76.03 0.33 -5.76
C GLU A 1056 -75.74 1.55 -6.63
N GLY A 1057 -76.74 2.04 -7.37
CA GLY A 1057 -76.60 3.28 -8.15
C GLY A 1057 -76.28 4.50 -7.30
N LEU A 1058 -76.98 4.67 -6.18
CA LEU A 1058 -76.76 5.78 -5.25
C LEU A 1058 -75.36 5.71 -4.60
N GLN A 1059 -74.87 4.52 -4.26
CA GLN A 1059 -73.51 4.35 -3.73
C GLN A 1059 -72.43 4.55 -4.81
N ARG A 1060 -72.66 4.01 -6.00
CA ARG A 1060 -71.69 3.99 -7.12
C ARG A 1060 -71.53 5.34 -7.79
N PHE A 1061 -72.62 6.11 -7.92
CA PHE A 1061 -72.62 7.40 -8.60
C PHE A 1061 -72.78 8.53 -7.57
N LYS A 1062 -71.69 8.90 -6.91
CA LYS A 1062 -71.67 10.04 -6.00
C LYS A 1062 -71.87 11.36 -6.76
N PRO A 1063 -72.66 12.30 -6.22
CA PRO A 1063 -72.82 13.63 -6.80
C PRO A 1063 -71.47 14.37 -6.72
N ARG A 1064 -71.15 15.16 -7.75
CA ARG A 1064 -69.92 15.98 -7.77
C ARG A 1064 -70.12 17.35 -7.13
N ALA A 1065 -71.37 17.77 -6.98
CA ALA A 1065 -71.75 19.00 -6.31
C ALA A 1065 -72.52 18.65 -5.03
N ASN A 1066 -72.38 19.47 -3.99
CA ASN A 1066 -73.12 19.30 -2.74
C ASN A 1066 -74.62 19.59 -2.98
N GLU A 1067 -75.49 19.06 -2.11
CA GLU A 1067 -76.96 19.11 -2.28
C GLU A 1067 -77.51 20.53 -2.45
N ASP A 1068 -76.86 21.53 -1.85
CA ASP A 1068 -77.26 22.95 -1.93
C ASP A 1068 -76.85 23.65 -3.23
N HIS A 1069 -76.07 22.98 -4.11
CA HIS A 1069 -75.60 23.57 -5.37
C HIS A 1069 -76.59 23.28 -6.51
N PRO A 1070 -76.89 24.25 -7.38
CA PRO A 1070 -77.87 24.07 -8.48
C PRO A 1070 -77.51 22.92 -9.44
N ASP A 1071 -76.23 22.58 -9.57
CA ASP A 1071 -75.78 21.44 -10.40
C ASP A 1071 -75.96 20.05 -9.74
N TYR A 1072 -76.31 19.97 -8.44
CA TYR A 1072 -76.65 18.69 -7.81
C TYR A 1072 -77.85 18.03 -8.52
N GLN A 1073 -78.86 18.82 -8.88
CA GLN A 1073 -80.08 18.37 -9.56
C GLN A 1073 -79.80 17.77 -10.95
N LYS A 1074 -78.64 18.10 -11.55
CA LYS A 1074 -78.20 17.53 -12.84
C LYS A 1074 -77.50 16.18 -12.68
N SER A 1075 -77.15 15.78 -11.46
CA SER A 1075 -76.45 14.53 -11.21
C SER A 1075 -77.38 13.30 -11.35
N LEU A 1076 -76.79 12.16 -11.74
CA LEU A 1076 -77.53 10.88 -11.73
C LEU A 1076 -78.01 10.52 -10.32
N HIS A 1077 -77.25 10.91 -9.29
CA HIS A 1077 -77.60 10.66 -7.90
C HIS A 1077 -78.92 11.34 -7.51
N ALA A 1078 -79.09 12.61 -7.87
CA ALA A 1078 -80.33 13.35 -7.62
C ALA A 1078 -81.51 12.74 -8.38
N LYS A 1079 -81.33 12.37 -9.65
CA LYS A 1079 -82.37 11.73 -10.47
C LYS A 1079 -82.76 10.34 -9.93
N LEU A 1080 -81.81 9.56 -9.42
CA LEU A 1080 -82.07 8.27 -8.77
C LEU A 1080 -82.77 8.42 -7.41
N SER A 1081 -82.43 9.47 -6.66
CA SER A 1081 -83.09 9.78 -5.39
C SER A 1081 -84.55 10.18 -5.62
N ALA A 1082 -84.80 11.03 -6.62
CA ALA A 1082 -86.15 11.39 -7.05
C ALA A 1082 -86.94 10.15 -7.53
N PHE A 1083 -86.32 9.28 -8.33
CA PHE A 1083 -86.94 8.02 -8.76
C PHE A 1083 -87.31 7.12 -7.57
N LYS A 1084 -86.39 6.95 -6.61
CA LYS A 1084 -86.62 6.16 -5.38
C LYS A 1084 -87.77 6.72 -4.55
N GLN A 1085 -87.84 8.04 -4.41
CA GLN A 1085 -88.89 8.73 -3.67
C GLN A 1085 -90.26 8.54 -4.35
N GLU A 1086 -90.36 8.85 -5.64
CA GLU A 1086 -91.61 8.69 -6.39
C GLU A 1086 -92.06 7.22 -6.48
N LEU A 1087 -91.12 6.28 -6.53
CA LEU A 1087 -91.40 4.84 -6.43
C LEU A 1087 -91.99 4.48 -5.06
N ALA A 1088 -91.45 5.01 -3.97
CA ALA A 1088 -91.99 4.79 -2.63
C ALA A 1088 -93.40 5.39 -2.49
N GLU A 1089 -93.60 6.61 -2.99
CA GLU A 1089 -94.91 7.28 -3.01
C GLU A 1089 -95.94 6.44 -3.79
N THR A 1090 -95.56 5.93 -4.97
CA THR A 1090 -96.39 5.04 -5.80
C THR A 1090 -96.83 3.77 -5.07
N LEU A 1091 -96.04 3.28 -4.12
CA LEU A 1091 -96.31 2.06 -3.36
C LEU A 1091 -97.12 2.27 -2.08
N THR A 1092 -97.22 3.52 -1.58
CA THR A 1092 -97.79 3.85 -0.27
C THR A 1092 -99.24 4.36 -0.27
N VAL A 1093 -99.91 4.49 -1.43
CA VAL A 1093 -101.29 5.03 -1.46
C VAL A 1093 -102.36 4.00 -1.06
N ARG A 1094 -103.10 4.29 0.01
CA ARG A 1094 -104.35 3.60 0.44
C ARG A 1094 -105.51 3.87 -0.54
N PRO A 1095 -106.45 2.92 -0.75
CA PRO A 1095 -107.62 3.12 -1.59
C PRO A 1095 -108.65 4.00 -0.86
N THR A 1096 -108.55 5.31 -1.04
CA THR A 1096 -109.65 6.24 -0.70
C THR A 1096 -109.59 7.41 -1.66
N GLN A 1097 -110.30 7.27 -2.77
CA GLN A 1097 -111.01 8.30 -3.55
C GLN A 1097 -111.41 7.69 -4.91
N LEU A 1098 -112.41 6.81 -4.84
CA LEU A 1098 -113.35 6.57 -5.94
C LEU A 1098 -114.41 7.68 -5.82
N GLU A 1099 -114.23 8.79 -6.54
CA GLU A 1099 -115.37 9.68 -6.82
C GLU A 1099 -116.14 9.07 -8.01
N ALA A 1100 -117.29 8.48 -7.69
CA ALA A 1100 -118.35 8.17 -8.65
C ALA A 1100 -119.23 9.43 -8.86
N PRO A 1101 -120.02 9.48 -9.94
CA PRO A 1101 -120.37 10.70 -10.67
C PRO A 1101 -121.44 11.55 -9.95
N ARG A 1102 -121.37 12.87 -10.14
CA ARG A 1102 -122.54 13.75 -10.00
C ARG A 1102 -123.03 14.16 -11.39
N SER A 1103 -124.13 13.55 -11.82
CA SER A 1103 -125.02 14.11 -12.85
C SER A 1103 -126.08 14.99 -12.17
N THR A 1104 -126.24 16.24 -12.62
CA THR A 1104 -127.48 16.83 -13.19
C THR A 1104 -127.51 18.37 -13.10
N LEU A 1105 -127.79 18.99 -14.26
CA LEU A 1105 -128.44 20.30 -14.54
C LEU A 1105 -127.69 21.56 -14.05
N PHE A 1106 -127.22 22.49 -14.90
CA PHE A 1106 -127.75 23.07 -16.15
C PHE A 1106 -126.70 23.21 -17.25
#